data_AF-A0A7V5ESE3-F1
#
_entry.id   AF-A0A7V5ESE3-F1
#
_cell.length_a   1.000
_cell.length_b   1.000
_cell.length_c   1.000
_cell.angle_alpha   90.00
_cell.angle_beta   90.00
_cell.angle_gamma   90.00
#
_symmetry.space_group_name_H-M   'P 1'
#
loop_
_entity.id
_entity.type
_entity.pdbx_description
1 polymer ?
#
loop_
_entity_poly.entity_id
_entity_poly.type
_entity_poly.pdbx_seq_one_letter_code
_entity_poly.pdbx_strand_id
1 'polypeptide(L)'
;MNVFRQLGFVVTLMALLLVHHAAWAQEGGGGFAVEEPGQGPEVVAPVSIDAFTSAAFSDGPVYDSGWIALRPGAARTLKHALGGNQDDYVVILDYKTDDVNGINQRYFGGADFGTHPAPGHAANDRVGAYWRSLTSSTITIYRRPEDTYADWVRVRIWVDPYPNYDSGWVTLAPGAAATTLNHNLGGDPNDYVVDMEYKSAGSGINQRYFGGADFGSKSFGGTRNNYRVGAYWRSLTSNTITLFRRAEDEYAGQVRVRIWYRPRPTYDSGWVSINPNQAMTLYHYIGGDPNNYVVSMIYKSASSGINLRYYGGMDAGAQPPPGVGGNDRVGAYWRSLNKTSITVYRRPEDPYAQQVRIRIWHYWQPVAPDYDSDWVSLNAGGPAYTLQHHVGGNATRYLVQLTYKAQGVTGVNQRYYGGADFGTHPAPGHVPDDRVGLYWRSLNSSTITLFRRAEDTYAPKARVRIWNMPKPDYDSGWTAINPNQAKTFYHNLQGSVYDYLVDLQYRDGSIVNQRYYGGMDVGAHGLPGVGENARVGAYWRSLTNTSITVYRRPEDDYAQQVRVRIWRMAPANYDSGWVSLNPNQAKVLYHRLNSHPDHLLLQMWQYDTAGNGINQRHFGGADFGTHPPSGYQANDRVGSYWRSLTTDKVTIYRRPEDGFADRVRVRIWDYSQRQYLPMMRK
;
A
#
# COMPACT_ATOMS: atom_id res chain seq x y z
N MET A 1 54.95 -35.93 -16.27
CA MET A 1 55.43 -36.38 -14.94
C MET A 1 56.30 -35.29 -14.35
N ASN A 2 56.18 -35.04 -13.04
CA ASN A 2 57.19 -34.69 -12.02
C ASN A 2 58.49 -33.95 -12.45
N VAL A 3 59.02 -32.93 -11.74
CA VAL A 3 58.64 -32.16 -10.52
C VAL A 3 59.63 -30.92 -10.46
N PHE A 4 59.71 -29.90 -9.59
CA PHE A 4 59.23 -29.41 -8.26
C PHE A 4 59.45 -27.86 -8.23
N ARG A 5 59.30 -27.00 -7.19
CA ARG A 5 58.89 -27.03 -5.76
C ARG A 5 58.44 -25.59 -5.34
N GLN A 6 57.97 -25.43 -4.10
CA GLN A 6 57.71 -24.16 -3.37
C GLN A 6 56.48 -23.34 -3.83
N LEU A 7 55.72 -22.59 -3.01
CA LEU A 7 55.79 -22.02 -1.62
C LEU A 7 56.27 -20.55 -1.55
N GLY A 8 55.53 -19.60 -0.93
CA GLY A 8 54.23 -19.74 -0.21
C GLY A 8 53.52 -18.42 0.19
N PHE A 9 52.45 -18.55 1.01
CA PHE A 9 51.45 -17.55 1.48
C PHE A 9 52.06 -16.32 2.22
N VAL A 10 51.50 -15.08 2.29
CA VAL A 10 50.13 -14.50 2.49
C VAL A 10 49.64 -14.46 3.95
N VAL A 11 49.32 -13.24 4.48
CA VAL A 11 48.27 -12.82 5.47
C VAL A 11 48.63 -11.49 6.20
N THR A 12 47.61 -10.74 6.67
CA THR A 12 47.65 -9.36 7.25
C THR A 12 47.23 -9.33 8.74
N LEU A 13 47.78 -8.45 9.62
CA LEU A 13 47.05 -7.82 10.76
C LEU A 13 47.79 -6.69 11.56
N MET A 14 47.00 -5.87 12.27
CA MET A 14 47.11 -5.11 13.58
C MET A 14 48.40 -5.10 14.46
N ALA A 15 48.61 -4.26 15.52
CA ALA A 15 48.10 -2.94 16.00
C ALA A 15 48.69 -2.56 17.42
N LEU A 16 48.25 -1.44 18.04
CA LEU A 16 48.12 -1.12 19.50
C LEU A 16 49.27 -0.49 20.38
N LEU A 17 48.87 0.49 21.25
CA LEU A 17 49.46 1.06 22.51
C LEU A 17 50.87 1.74 22.47
N LEU A 18 51.38 2.54 23.45
CA LEU A 18 51.05 3.01 24.84
C LEU A 18 51.15 4.58 24.93
N VAL A 19 50.43 5.38 25.76
CA VAL A 19 50.37 5.59 27.26
C VAL A 19 51.64 6.29 27.85
N HIS A 20 51.64 7.24 28.81
CA HIS A 20 50.67 7.82 29.80
C HIS A 20 50.54 9.38 29.65
N HIS A 21 50.29 10.36 30.56
CA HIS A 21 49.99 10.66 32.03
C HIS A 21 49.41 12.14 32.06
N ALA A 22 49.03 12.93 33.09
CA ALA A 22 48.72 12.99 34.56
C ALA A 22 47.89 14.32 34.78
N ALA A 23 47.01 14.62 35.76
CA ALA A 23 47.08 14.79 37.25
C ALA A 23 48.05 15.92 37.73
N TRP A 24 47.80 16.85 38.68
CA TRP A 24 46.77 17.13 39.73
C TRP A 24 46.74 18.67 40.11
N ALA A 25 45.63 19.26 40.65
CA ALA A 25 45.59 20.35 41.70
C ALA A 25 44.17 20.96 41.95
N GLN A 26 43.96 21.61 43.13
CA GLN A 26 42.71 22.20 43.68
C GLN A 26 43.10 23.26 44.77
N GLU A 27 42.32 24.18 45.40
CA GLU A 27 40.86 24.47 45.54
C GLU A 27 40.57 25.99 45.85
N GLY A 28 39.28 26.40 45.82
CA GLY A 28 38.71 27.58 46.54
C GLY A 28 38.79 28.97 45.85
N GLY A 29 37.93 29.96 46.16
CA GLY A 29 36.72 30.00 47.00
C GLY A 29 36.23 31.44 47.30
N GLY A 30 34.92 31.65 47.51
CA GLY A 30 34.32 32.95 47.91
C GLY A 30 33.32 33.56 46.90
N GLY A 31 32.37 34.37 47.36
CA GLY A 31 31.35 34.99 46.51
C GLY A 31 30.61 36.17 47.17
N PHE A 32 29.80 36.89 46.39
CA PHE A 32 28.91 37.98 46.81
C PHE A 32 27.64 37.98 45.94
N ALA A 33 26.56 38.60 46.43
CA ALA A 33 25.23 38.60 45.79
C ALA A 33 24.84 39.96 45.20
N VAL A 34 24.11 39.93 44.08
CA VAL A 34 23.37 41.06 43.47
C VAL A 34 22.05 40.50 42.90
N GLU A 35 21.08 41.38 42.63
CA GLU A 35 19.64 41.09 42.50
C GLU A 35 19.16 40.56 41.11
N GLU A 36 17.87 40.24 41.05
CA GLU A 36 17.03 39.87 39.90
C GLU A 36 16.85 41.00 38.83
N PRO A 37 16.16 40.77 37.69
CA PRO A 37 15.61 39.50 37.14
C PRO A 37 16.04 39.19 35.70
N GLY A 38 15.81 37.96 35.24
CA GLY A 38 15.91 37.60 33.82
C GLY A 38 15.22 36.30 33.46
N GLN A 39 14.20 36.36 32.59
CA GLN A 39 13.57 35.17 32.03
C GLN A 39 14.54 34.48 31.04
N GLY A 40 15.12 33.36 31.46
CA GLY A 40 15.86 32.47 30.55
C GLY A 40 14.92 31.86 29.51
N PRO A 41 15.39 31.60 28.27
CA PRO A 41 14.55 31.01 27.23
C PRO A 41 14.11 29.61 27.62
N GLU A 42 12.82 29.33 27.43
CA GLU A 42 12.24 28.00 27.60
C GLU A 42 12.95 27.00 26.69
N VAL A 43 13.62 26.00 27.29
CA VAL A 43 14.27 24.92 26.54
C VAL A 43 13.18 23.99 26.03
N VAL A 44 12.60 24.34 24.87
CA VAL A 44 11.62 23.54 24.16
C VAL A 44 12.23 22.16 23.89
N ALA A 45 11.75 21.15 24.63
CA ALA A 45 12.17 19.77 24.43
C ALA A 45 11.88 19.36 22.96
N PRO A 46 12.75 18.56 22.32
CA PRO A 46 12.57 18.19 20.93
C PRO A 46 11.26 17.43 20.76
N VAL A 47 10.29 18.07 20.09
CA VAL A 47 9.00 17.47 19.73
C VAL A 47 9.29 16.21 18.91
N SER A 48 8.83 15.03 19.36
CA SER A 48 9.11 13.80 18.64
C SER A 48 8.44 13.84 17.27
N ILE A 49 9.16 13.38 16.24
CA ILE A 49 8.71 13.47 14.84
C ILE A 49 7.81 12.25 14.49
N ASP A 50 7.10 11.72 15.49
CA ASP A 50 6.09 10.66 15.35
C ASP A 50 4.75 11.19 14.82
N ALA A 51 4.74 12.42 14.29
CA ALA A 51 3.62 13.07 13.63
C ALA A 51 3.29 12.37 12.29
N PHE A 52 2.51 11.28 12.38
CA PHE A 52 1.68 10.67 11.33
C PHE A 52 2.20 10.82 9.89
N THR A 53 3.29 10.14 9.56
CA THR A 53 3.76 9.97 8.17
C THR A 53 2.88 8.99 7.37
N SER A 54 1.62 9.38 7.12
CA SER A 54 0.74 8.71 6.16
C SER A 54 1.27 8.95 4.74
N ALA A 55 2.09 8.03 4.25
CA ALA A 55 2.79 8.22 3.01
C ALA A 55 1.95 7.86 1.78
N ALA A 56 1.67 8.82 0.90
CA ALA A 56 2.27 8.63 -0.42
C ALA A 56 1.40 8.13 -1.56
N PHE A 57 0.08 8.08 -1.45
CA PHE A 57 -0.69 6.92 -1.95
C PHE A 57 -0.42 5.66 -1.08
N SER A 58 -0.71 5.64 0.23
CA SER A 58 -0.72 4.36 0.98
C SER A 58 -2.06 3.67 0.76
N ASP A 59 -3.14 4.42 1.01
CA ASP A 59 -4.45 4.18 0.47
C ASP A 59 -4.40 4.26 -1.07
N GLY A 60 -5.19 3.41 -1.73
CA GLY A 60 -5.52 3.55 -3.16
C GLY A 60 -6.39 4.79 -3.43
N PRO A 61 -6.74 5.06 -4.70
CA PRO A 61 -7.31 6.34 -5.09
C PRO A 61 -8.67 6.59 -4.45
N VAL A 62 -8.80 7.75 -3.80
CA VAL A 62 -10.04 8.21 -3.16
C VAL A 62 -11.12 8.51 -4.21
N TYR A 63 -10.70 8.85 -5.42
CA TYR A 63 -11.56 8.84 -6.61
C TYR A 63 -10.88 8.13 -7.78
N ASP A 64 -11.59 7.21 -8.41
CA ASP A 64 -11.22 6.54 -9.65
C ASP A 64 -12.35 6.70 -10.67
N SER A 65 -12.04 7.20 -11.87
CA SER A 65 -13.05 7.40 -12.91
C SER A 65 -13.50 6.10 -13.59
N GLY A 66 -12.78 4.99 -13.39
CA GLY A 66 -12.80 3.85 -14.31
C GLY A 66 -12.28 4.24 -15.70
N TRP A 67 -12.33 3.31 -16.65
CA TRP A 67 -12.01 3.59 -18.05
C TRP A 67 -13.15 4.31 -18.75
N ILE A 68 -12.84 5.48 -19.32
CA ILE A 68 -13.81 6.36 -19.96
C ILE A 68 -13.41 6.60 -21.41
N ALA A 69 -14.27 6.22 -22.35
CA ALA A 69 -14.09 6.52 -23.77
C ALA A 69 -14.08 8.04 -24.00
N LEU A 70 -13.07 8.54 -24.71
CA LEU A 70 -12.93 9.95 -25.06
C LEU A 70 -12.57 10.07 -26.55
N ARG A 71 -13.47 10.69 -27.33
CA ARG A 71 -13.25 10.90 -28.78
C ARG A 71 -12.08 11.87 -29.02
N PRO A 72 -11.34 11.75 -30.14
CA PRO A 72 -10.31 12.72 -30.49
C PRO A 72 -10.88 14.15 -30.49
N GLY A 73 -10.11 15.08 -29.91
CA GLY A 73 -10.49 16.50 -29.81
C GLY A 73 -11.55 16.82 -28.74
N ALA A 74 -12.08 15.83 -28.04
CA ALA A 74 -13.11 16.04 -27.02
C ALA A 74 -12.52 16.42 -25.65
N ALA A 75 -13.22 17.32 -24.96
CA ALA A 75 -13.09 17.54 -23.52
C ALA A 75 -14.16 16.75 -22.77
N ARG A 76 -13.85 16.25 -21.57
CA ARG A 76 -14.82 15.69 -20.64
C ARG A 76 -14.50 16.10 -19.21
N THR A 77 -15.44 16.81 -18.59
CA THR A 77 -15.39 17.11 -17.16
C THR A 77 -15.99 15.95 -16.37
N LEU A 78 -15.25 15.48 -15.37
CA LEU A 78 -15.66 14.46 -14.42
C LEU A 78 -15.99 15.11 -13.08
N LYS A 79 -16.94 14.55 -12.35
CA LYS A 79 -17.26 14.91 -10.97
C LYS A 79 -16.68 13.86 -10.03
N HIS A 80 -15.94 14.30 -9.02
CA HIS A 80 -15.40 13.45 -7.95
C HIS A 80 -15.86 13.88 -6.55
N ALA A 81 -16.33 15.13 -6.38
CA ALA A 81 -16.96 15.63 -5.15
C ALA A 81 -16.18 15.39 -3.84
N LEU A 82 -14.85 15.37 -3.92
CA LEU A 82 -13.96 15.03 -2.78
C LEU A 82 -13.96 16.11 -1.69
N GLY A 83 -14.15 17.38 -2.04
CA GLY A 83 -14.12 18.50 -1.10
C GLY A 83 -12.72 18.78 -0.54
N GLY A 84 -12.65 19.66 0.46
CA GLY A 84 -11.37 20.08 1.04
C GLY A 84 -10.52 20.91 0.07
N ASN A 85 -9.20 20.91 0.31
CA ASN A 85 -8.25 21.68 -0.47
C ASN A 85 -7.76 20.87 -1.68
N GLN A 86 -7.96 21.42 -2.88
CA GLN A 86 -7.47 20.82 -4.13
C GLN A 86 -5.95 20.82 -4.27
N ASP A 87 -5.24 21.66 -3.51
CA ASP A 87 -3.78 21.58 -3.43
C ASP A 87 -3.33 20.31 -2.66
N ASP A 88 -4.21 19.59 -1.95
CA ASP A 88 -3.88 18.30 -1.31
C ASP A 88 -4.05 17.11 -2.28
N TYR A 89 -4.53 17.35 -3.50
CA TYR A 89 -4.83 16.29 -4.46
C TYR A 89 -3.61 15.90 -5.28
N VAL A 90 -3.41 14.61 -5.53
CA VAL A 90 -2.40 14.11 -6.46
C VAL A 90 -3.10 13.31 -7.56
N VAL A 91 -2.88 13.69 -8.82
CA VAL A 91 -3.63 13.18 -9.98
C VAL A 91 -2.76 12.31 -10.88
N ILE A 92 -3.19 11.08 -11.11
CA ILE A 92 -2.66 10.21 -12.18
C ILE A 92 -3.69 10.13 -13.32
N LEU A 93 -3.20 10.27 -14.55
CA LEU A 93 -3.95 10.09 -15.78
C LEU A 93 -3.30 8.97 -16.60
N ASP A 94 -4.07 7.95 -16.94
CA ASP A 94 -3.65 6.81 -17.74
C ASP A 94 -4.41 6.75 -19.06
N TYR A 95 -3.77 6.24 -20.11
CA TYR A 95 -4.38 6.01 -21.42
C TYR A 95 -4.52 4.52 -21.67
N LYS A 96 -5.54 4.15 -22.43
CA LYS A 96 -5.68 2.81 -23.02
C LYS A 96 -6.24 2.93 -24.43
N THR A 97 -5.63 2.20 -25.37
CA THR A 97 -6.21 1.88 -26.67
C THR A 97 -6.95 0.54 -26.60
N ASP A 98 -7.75 0.24 -27.62
CA ASP A 98 -8.21 -1.14 -27.87
C ASP A 98 -7.24 -1.91 -28.80
N ASP A 99 -6.01 -1.40 -28.95
CA ASP A 99 -4.96 -1.94 -29.82
C ASP A 99 -3.73 -2.45 -29.02
N VAL A 100 -2.63 -2.75 -29.74
CA VAL A 100 -1.36 -3.29 -29.24
C VAL A 100 -0.69 -2.43 -28.13
N ASN A 101 -1.03 -1.14 -28.01
CA ASN A 101 -0.42 -0.24 -27.05
C ASN A 101 -0.96 -0.43 -25.62
N GLY A 102 -2.14 -1.02 -25.42
CA GLY A 102 -2.71 -1.31 -24.10
C GLY A 102 -2.72 -0.08 -23.16
N ILE A 103 -2.53 -0.33 -21.85
CA ILE A 103 -2.38 0.76 -20.87
C ILE A 103 -1.01 1.44 -21.10
N ASN A 104 -1.01 2.76 -21.26
CA ASN A 104 0.15 3.56 -21.65
C ASN A 104 0.11 5.04 -21.17
N GLN A 105 1.23 5.73 -21.31
CA GLN A 105 1.36 7.20 -21.17
C GLN A 105 2.16 7.82 -22.34
N ARG A 106 1.89 7.38 -23.57
CA ARG A 106 2.52 7.96 -24.78
C ARG A 106 1.96 9.36 -25.03
N TYR A 107 2.83 10.34 -25.29
CA TYR A 107 2.48 11.77 -25.44
C TYR A 107 1.70 12.35 -24.23
N PHE A 108 2.09 11.97 -23.02
CA PHE A 108 1.51 12.50 -21.79
C PHE A 108 1.62 14.03 -21.70
N GLY A 109 0.55 14.71 -21.28
CA GLY A 109 0.44 16.17 -21.35
C GLY A 109 0.01 16.71 -22.73
N GLY A 110 0.00 15.84 -23.74
CA GLY A 110 -0.25 16.14 -25.15
C GLY A 110 0.99 16.68 -25.86
N ALA A 111 1.18 16.28 -27.12
CA ALA A 111 2.21 16.81 -28.00
C ALA A 111 1.58 17.35 -29.30
N ASP A 112 2.24 18.33 -29.92
CA ASP A 112 1.90 18.88 -31.23
C ASP A 112 3.17 18.74 -32.09
N PHE A 113 3.11 18.11 -33.27
CA PHE A 113 4.32 17.85 -34.09
C PHE A 113 4.68 19.02 -35.00
N GLY A 114 5.92 19.01 -35.50
CA GLY A 114 6.36 19.88 -36.59
C GLY A 114 6.05 19.32 -37.98
N THR A 115 6.82 19.79 -38.96
CA THR A 115 6.73 19.40 -40.38
C THR A 115 7.27 18.01 -40.68
N HIS A 116 8.05 17.41 -39.78
CA HIS A 116 8.73 16.12 -39.98
C HIS A 116 8.36 15.11 -38.86
N PRO A 117 7.09 14.66 -38.82
CA PRO A 117 6.57 13.80 -37.75
C PRO A 117 7.22 12.41 -37.74
N ALA A 118 6.91 11.58 -36.73
CA ALA A 118 7.24 10.16 -36.75
C ALA A 118 6.41 9.39 -37.81
N PRO A 119 6.90 8.24 -38.34
CA PRO A 119 6.11 7.40 -39.25
C PRO A 119 4.76 7.00 -38.63
N GLY A 120 3.69 7.12 -39.42
CA GLY A 120 2.31 6.92 -38.96
C GLY A 120 1.59 8.20 -38.51
N HIS A 121 2.20 9.37 -38.66
CA HIS A 121 1.64 10.68 -38.33
C HIS A 121 1.78 11.68 -39.48
N ALA A 122 0.87 12.65 -39.55
CA ALA A 122 0.93 13.77 -40.49
C ALA A 122 1.63 15.01 -39.89
N ALA A 123 2.07 15.92 -40.77
CA ALA A 123 2.69 17.17 -40.34
C ALA A 123 1.68 18.02 -39.56
N ASN A 124 2.09 18.49 -38.37
CA ASN A 124 1.24 19.21 -37.42
C ASN A 124 0.11 18.37 -36.78
N ASP A 125 0.17 17.03 -36.81
CA ASP A 125 -0.66 16.16 -35.95
C ASP A 125 -0.52 16.57 -34.48
N ARG A 126 -1.62 16.47 -33.73
CA ARG A 126 -1.68 16.76 -32.30
C ARG A 126 -2.20 15.54 -31.56
N VAL A 127 -1.43 15.03 -30.62
CA VAL A 127 -1.57 13.67 -30.08
C VAL A 127 -1.50 13.64 -28.55
N GLY A 128 -1.92 12.53 -27.95
CA GLY A 128 -2.02 12.35 -26.51
C GLY A 128 -3.19 13.11 -25.87
N ALA A 129 -3.17 13.16 -24.55
CA ALA A 129 -4.19 13.81 -23.74
C ALA A 129 -3.56 14.51 -22.53
N TYR A 130 -4.36 15.33 -21.83
CA TYR A 130 -3.97 15.94 -20.56
C TYR A 130 -5.20 16.21 -19.69
N TRP A 131 -4.95 16.49 -18.42
CA TRP A 131 -5.97 16.98 -17.49
C TRP A 131 -5.69 18.46 -17.13
N ARG A 132 -6.77 19.18 -16.83
CA ARG A 132 -6.79 20.59 -16.42
C ARG A 132 -8.05 20.91 -15.63
N SER A 133 -8.14 22.14 -15.13
CA SER A 133 -9.32 22.70 -14.48
C SER A 133 -9.78 21.84 -13.30
N LEU A 134 -8.80 21.33 -12.53
CA LEU A 134 -9.05 20.63 -11.28
C LEU A 134 -9.59 21.64 -10.24
N THR A 135 -10.67 21.24 -9.59
CA THR A 135 -11.33 21.93 -8.47
C THR A 135 -11.54 20.93 -7.33
N SER A 136 -12.02 21.38 -6.17
CA SER A 136 -12.42 20.47 -5.08
C SER A 136 -13.58 19.51 -5.41
N SER A 137 -14.17 19.57 -6.60
CA SER A 137 -15.27 18.68 -7.00
C SER A 137 -15.23 18.15 -8.43
N THR A 138 -14.43 18.75 -9.32
CA THR A 138 -14.35 18.41 -10.74
C THR A 138 -12.93 18.41 -11.31
N ILE A 139 -12.68 17.58 -12.32
CA ILE A 139 -11.48 17.62 -13.16
C ILE A 139 -11.88 17.53 -14.64
N THR A 140 -11.16 18.18 -15.55
CA THR A 140 -11.44 18.11 -17.00
C THR A 140 -10.30 17.46 -17.76
N ILE A 141 -10.60 16.37 -18.45
CA ILE A 141 -9.67 15.65 -19.34
C ILE A 141 -9.90 16.16 -20.77
N TYR A 142 -8.83 16.25 -21.57
CA TYR A 142 -8.91 16.59 -22.99
C TYR A 142 -7.98 15.69 -23.82
N ARG A 143 -8.53 15.05 -24.86
CA ARG A 143 -7.79 14.29 -25.88
C ARG A 143 -7.56 15.18 -27.10
N ARG A 144 -6.38 15.13 -27.71
CA ARG A 144 -6.07 15.92 -28.91
C ARG A 144 -6.82 15.42 -30.15
N PRO A 145 -7.03 16.24 -31.20
CA PRO A 145 -7.89 15.87 -32.34
C PRO A 145 -7.31 14.79 -33.27
N GLU A 146 -5.99 14.64 -33.33
CA GLU A 146 -5.30 13.63 -34.16
C GLU A 146 -4.72 12.47 -33.31
N ASP A 147 -5.08 12.39 -32.02
CA ASP A 147 -4.60 11.33 -31.14
C ASP A 147 -5.22 9.95 -31.46
N THR A 148 -4.38 8.92 -31.46
CA THR A 148 -4.75 7.50 -31.60
C THR A 148 -4.26 6.61 -30.43
N TYR A 149 -3.85 7.21 -29.30
CA TYR A 149 -3.26 6.47 -28.17
C TYR A 149 -4.05 6.52 -26.86
N ALA A 150 -5.10 7.33 -26.79
CA ALA A 150 -5.95 7.53 -25.62
C ALA A 150 -7.47 7.39 -25.91
N ASP A 151 -7.87 6.31 -26.60
CA ASP A 151 -9.29 5.98 -26.83
C ASP A 151 -10.10 5.90 -25.54
N TRP A 152 -9.48 5.33 -24.52
CA TRP A 152 -9.95 5.33 -23.15
C TRP A 152 -8.97 6.11 -22.30
N VAL A 153 -9.50 6.99 -21.46
CA VAL A 153 -8.75 7.70 -20.41
C VAL A 153 -9.24 7.24 -19.05
N ARG A 154 -8.35 7.24 -18.06
CA ARG A 154 -8.71 7.02 -16.66
C ARG A 154 -7.97 8.00 -15.78
N VAL A 155 -8.71 8.68 -14.91
CA VAL A 155 -8.17 9.58 -13.90
C VAL A 155 -8.34 8.95 -12.53
N ARG A 156 -7.26 9.00 -11.75
CA ARG A 156 -7.19 8.54 -10.37
C ARG A 156 -6.67 9.68 -9.52
N ILE A 157 -7.40 10.02 -8.46
CA ILE A 157 -7.08 11.12 -7.54
C ILE A 157 -6.94 10.55 -6.14
N TRP A 158 -5.81 10.89 -5.52
CA TRP A 158 -5.58 10.70 -4.09
C TRP A 158 -5.65 12.05 -3.38
N VAL A 159 -5.96 12.02 -2.09
CA VAL A 159 -5.84 13.20 -1.21
C VAL A 159 -4.70 12.90 -0.24
N ASP A 160 -3.59 13.62 -0.40
CA ASP A 160 -2.38 13.49 0.43
C ASP A 160 -1.86 14.90 0.80
N PRO A 161 -2.26 15.42 1.98
CA PRO A 161 -1.80 16.71 2.49
C PRO A 161 -0.43 16.63 3.18
N TYR A 162 0.26 15.48 3.17
CA TYR A 162 1.49 15.25 3.96
C TYR A 162 2.70 14.82 3.12
N PRO A 163 3.10 15.60 2.09
CA PRO A 163 4.39 15.42 1.45
C PRO A 163 5.56 15.67 2.39
N ASN A 164 6.64 14.91 2.22
CA ASN A 164 7.87 15.13 2.99
C ASN A 164 8.52 16.47 2.62
N TYR A 165 8.31 16.94 1.38
CA TYR A 165 8.57 18.30 0.97
C TYR A 165 7.48 18.80 0.01
N ASP A 166 7.00 20.01 0.26
CA ASP A 166 6.15 20.78 -0.64
C ASP A 166 6.82 22.12 -0.96
N SER A 167 6.85 22.52 -2.23
CA SER A 167 7.35 23.84 -2.63
C SER A 167 6.34 24.98 -2.45
N GLY A 168 5.06 24.66 -2.23
CA GLY A 168 3.97 25.58 -2.53
C GLY A 168 3.91 25.95 -4.01
N TRP A 169 3.09 26.95 -4.36
CA TRP A 169 2.97 27.45 -5.73
C TRP A 169 4.07 28.46 -6.07
N VAL A 170 5.14 27.99 -6.70
CA VAL A 170 6.28 28.79 -7.12
C VAL A 170 6.00 29.44 -8.48
N THR A 171 6.02 30.76 -8.56
CA THR A 171 5.91 31.49 -9.83
C THR A 171 7.21 31.35 -10.64
N LEU A 172 7.12 30.85 -11.87
CA LEU A 172 8.26 30.77 -12.79
C LEU A 172 8.01 31.72 -13.98
N ALA A 173 8.92 32.65 -14.27
CA ALA A 173 8.78 33.49 -15.46
C ALA A 173 9.02 32.67 -16.76
N PRO A 174 8.35 32.97 -17.88
CA PRO A 174 8.54 32.23 -19.14
C PRO A 174 9.99 32.31 -19.60
N GLY A 175 10.62 31.16 -19.85
CA GLY A 175 12.00 31.09 -20.35
C GLY A 175 13.07 31.56 -19.36
N ALA A 176 12.73 31.67 -18.08
CA ALA A 176 13.66 32.04 -17.02
C ALA A 176 14.82 31.04 -16.88
N ALA A 177 15.87 31.50 -16.18
CA ALA A 177 16.95 30.64 -15.73
C ALA A 177 16.46 29.50 -14.82
N ALA A 178 17.30 28.49 -14.67
CA ALA A 178 17.12 27.37 -13.75
C ALA A 178 16.65 27.82 -12.36
N THR A 179 15.44 27.42 -11.95
CA THR A 179 14.94 27.72 -10.60
C THR A 179 15.18 26.49 -9.72
N THR A 180 16.25 26.51 -8.93
CA THR A 180 16.55 25.44 -7.97
C THR A 180 15.81 25.65 -6.66
N LEU A 181 15.09 24.62 -6.23
CA LEU A 181 14.42 24.56 -4.95
C LEU A 181 15.23 23.66 -4.00
N ASN A 182 15.39 24.10 -2.75
CA ASN A 182 16.02 23.33 -1.70
C ASN A 182 14.93 22.61 -0.89
N HIS A 183 14.99 21.29 -0.85
CA HIS A 183 14.08 20.44 -0.08
C HIS A 183 14.75 19.74 1.11
N ASN A 184 16.09 19.69 1.15
CA ASN A 184 16.91 19.28 2.30
C ASN A 184 16.50 17.94 2.95
N LEU A 185 16.01 16.96 2.15
CA LEU A 185 15.42 15.74 2.68
C LEU A 185 16.47 14.72 3.16
N GLY A 186 17.66 14.71 2.55
CA GLY A 186 18.69 13.70 2.80
C GLY A 186 18.43 12.36 2.11
N GLY A 187 19.14 11.32 2.54
CA GLY A 187 18.96 9.96 2.00
C GLY A 187 19.35 9.80 0.52
N ASP A 188 18.82 8.75 -0.13
CA ASP A 188 19.02 8.48 -1.55
C ASP A 188 17.82 8.98 -2.38
N PRO A 189 18.01 9.88 -3.37
CA PRO A 189 16.97 10.32 -4.31
C PRO A 189 16.32 9.19 -5.10
N ASN A 190 16.93 7.99 -5.12
CA ASN A 190 16.32 6.79 -5.67
C ASN A 190 15.01 6.39 -4.96
N ASP A 191 14.81 6.76 -3.69
CA ASP A 191 13.61 6.42 -2.92
C ASP A 191 12.51 7.49 -3.01
N TYR A 192 12.78 8.61 -3.68
CA TYR A 192 11.81 9.69 -3.85
C TYR A 192 10.79 9.38 -4.95
N VAL A 193 9.52 9.69 -4.71
CA VAL A 193 8.56 10.00 -5.76
C VAL A 193 8.40 11.51 -5.81
N VAL A 194 8.36 12.06 -7.03
CA VAL A 194 8.20 13.49 -7.29
C VAL A 194 6.97 13.68 -8.14
N ASP A 195 6.04 14.51 -7.67
CA ASP A 195 4.94 15.06 -8.46
C ASP A 195 5.25 16.51 -8.86
N MET A 196 4.65 16.95 -9.98
CA MET A 196 4.73 18.31 -10.46
C MET A 196 3.39 18.73 -11.09
N GLU A 197 2.84 19.84 -10.64
CA GLU A 197 1.59 20.42 -11.15
C GLU A 197 1.79 21.86 -11.62
N TYR A 198 0.92 22.30 -12.54
CA TYR A 198 0.94 23.63 -13.15
C TYR A 198 -0.32 24.39 -12.79
N LYS A 199 -0.21 25.70 -12.56
CA LYS A 199 -1.35 26.59 -12.28
C LYS A 199 -1.28 27.83 -13.15
N SER A 200 -2.37 28.12 -13.86
CA SER A 200 -2.52 29.28 -14.75
C SER A 200 -3.97 29.73 -14.83
N ALA A 201 -4.21 31.03 -15.06
CA ALA A 201 -5.55 31.61 -15.08
C ALA A 201 -6.49 30.93 -16.10
N GLY A 202 -5.97 30.54 -17.28
CA GLY A 202 -6.75 29.92 -18.35
C GLY A 202 -6.89 28.39 -18.27
N SER A 203 -6.24 27.70 -17.32
CA SER A 203 -6.32 26.23 -17.20
C SER A 203 -6.49 25.71 -15.77
N GLY A 204 -6.46 26.57 -14.74
CA GLY A 204 -6.47 26.15 -13.34
C GLY A 204 -5.27 25.27 -13.00
N ILE A 205 -5.42 24.38 -12.02
CA ILE A 205 -4.44 23.31 -11.77
C ILE A 205 -4.53 22.30 -12.94
N ASN A 206 -3.38 21.95 -13.52
CA ASN A 206 -3.26 21.16 -14.75
C ASN A 206 -1.89 20.48 -14.91
N GLN A 207 -1.77 19.57 -15.89
CA GLN A 207 -0.50 19.01 -16.39
C GLN A 207 -0.43 19.07 -17.93
N ARG A 208 -0.86 20.19 -18.53
CA ARG A 208 -0.76 20.39 -19.99
C ARG A 208 0.70 20.58 -20.40
N TYR A 209 1.17 19.85 -21.42
CA TYR A 209 2.56 19.83 -21.88
C TYR A 209 3.57 19.44 -20.78
N PHE A 210 3.22 18.45 -19.96
CA PHE A 210 4.07 17.95 -18.89
C PHE A 210 5.42 17.40 -19.40
N GLY A 211 6.52 17.81 -18.75
CA GLY A 211 7.88 17.55 -19.24
C GLY A 211 8.39 18.57 -20.27
N GLY A 212 7.52 19.48 -20.71
CA GLY A 212 7.78 20.56 -21.67
C GLY A 212 7.85 20.09 -23.12
N ALA A 213 7.39 20.94 -24.04
CA ALA A 213 7.39 20.66 -25.48
C ALA A 213 7.92 21.84 -26.31
N ASP A 214 8.47 21.57 -27.51
CA ASP A 214 9.04 22.54 -28.45
C ASP A 214 8.43 22.34 -29.85
N PHE A 215 7.59 23.27 -30.33
CA PHE A 215 6.87 23.13 -31.62
C PHE A 215 7.59 23.79 -32.81
N GLY A 216 7.21 23.36 -34.01
CA GLY A 216 7.71 23.91 -35.26
C GLY A 216 7.10 25.26 -35.67
N SER A 217 7.09 25.50 -36.99
CA SER A 217 6.52 26.69 -37.60
C SER A 217 5.00 26.75 -37.44
N LYS A 218 4.53 27.73 -36.65
CA LYS A 218 3.13 28.01 -36.24
C LYS A 218 2.44 26.93 -35.41
N SER A 219 2.28 27.20 -34.12
CA SER A 219 1.28 26.54 -33.28
C SER A 219 -0.14 27.03 -33.61
N PHE A 220 -1.16 26.22 -33.30
CA PHE A 220 -2.57 26.59 -33.57
C PHE A 220 -2.97 27.83 -32.75
N GLY A 221 -3.38 28.90 -33.44
CA GLY A 221 -3.70 30.20 -32.84
C GLY A 221 -2.47 31.07 -32.50
N GLY A 222 -1.25 30.55 -32.66
CA GLY A 222 -0.02 31.30 -32.41
C GLY A 222 0.28 32.33 -33.50
N THR A 223 0.47 33.59 -33.11
CA THR A 223 1.01 34.65 -33.99
C THR A 223 2.52 34.51 -34.24
N ARG A 224 3.17 33.50 -33.66
CA ARG A 224 4.62 33.29 -33.65
C ARG A 224 4.97 31.87 -34.10
N ASN A 225 6.10 31.74 -34.78
CA ASN A 225 6.76 30.45 -35.01
C ASN A 225 7.46 29.98 -33.72
N ASN A 226 7.80 28.70 -33.63
CA ASN A 226 8.73 28.14 -32.63
C ASN A 226 8.21 28.26 -31.18
N TYR A 227 6.96 27.88 -30.95
CA TYR A 227 6.27 28.02 -29.67
C TYR A 227 6.68 26.88 -28.71
N ARG A 228 7.43 27.19 -27.64
CA ARG A 228 7.93 26.22 -26.65
C ARG A 228 7.18 26.39 -25.34
N VAL A 229 6.61 25.30 -24.81
CA VAL A 229 5.56 25.33 -23.78
C VAL A 229 5.78 24.33 -22.65
N GLY A 230 5.02 24.48 -21.56
CA GLY A 230 5.07 23.62 -20.38
C GLY A 230 6.32 23.85 -19.53
N ALA A 231 6.51 22.94 -18.57
CA ALA A 231 7.62 22.96 -17.64
C ALA A 231 8.16 21.54 -17.39
N TYR A 232 9.31 21.43 -16.73
CA TYR A 232 9.88 20.17 -16.27
C TYR A 232 10.80 20.38 -15.07
N TRP A 233 11.12 19.29 -14.38
CA TRP A 233 12.21 19.25 -13.40
C TRP A 233 13.35 18.35 -13.87
N ARG A 234 14.55 18.65 -13.36
CA ARG A 234 15.79 17.89 -13.53
C ARG A 234 16.72 18.09 -12.33
N SER A 235 17.88 17.43 -12.38
CA SER A 235 18.95 17.58 -11.40
C SER A 235 18.49 17.32 -9.96
N LEU A 236 17.58 16.37 -9.76
CA LEU A 236 17.16 15.95 -8.42
C LEU A 236 18.33 15.31 -7.67
N THR A 237 18.65 15.87 -6.50
CA THR A 237 19.67 15.41 -5.55
C THR A 237 19.02 15.06 -4.21
N SER A 238 19.81 14.75 -3.18
CA SER A 238 19.28 14.50 -1.82
C SER A 238 18.79 15.77 -1.11
N ASN A 239 19.10 16.96 -1.64
CA ASN A 239 18.74 18.23 -1.02
C ASN A 239 18.06 19.23 -1.97
N THR A 240 18.14 19.03 -3.28
CA THR A 240 17.70 20.02 -4.28
C THR A 240 17.00 19.41 -5.49
N ILE A 241 16.12 20.19 -6.12
CA ILE A 241 15.50 19.90 -7.41
C ILE A 241 15.47 21.17 -8.28
N THR A 242 15.75 21.06 -9.58
CA THR A 242 15.82 22.23 -10.48
C THR A 242 14.66 22.25 -11.48
N LEU A 243 13.88 23.33 -11.46
CA LEU A 243 12.72 23.55 -12.33
C LEU A 243 13.08 24.40 -13.56
N PHE A 244 12.36 24.18 -14.66
CA PHE A 244 12.44 24.95 -15.90
C PHE A 244 11.05 25.15 -16.50
N ARG A 245 10.70 26.40 -16.86
CA ARG A 245 9.52 26.76 -17.67
C ARG A 245 9.99 27.20 -19.07
N ARG A 246 9.29 26.80 -20.13
CA ARG A 246 9.64 27.22 -21.51
C ARG A 246 9.31 28.70 -21.78
N ALA A 247 9.89 29.25 -22.84
CA ALA A 247 9.88 30.69 -23.14
C ALA A 247 8.54 31.22 -23.68
N GLU A 248 7.77 30.39 -24.37
CA GLU A 248 6.45 30.73 -24.90
C GLU A 248 5.34 29.98 -24.15
N ASP A 249 5.61 29.49 -22.92
CA ASP A 249 4.61 28.83 -22.11
C ASP A 249 3.62 29.83 -21.49
N GLU A 250 2.33 29.49 -21.54
CA GLU A 250 1.24 30.21 -20.85
C GLU A 250 0.51 29.33 -19.82
N TYR A 251 0.85 28.05 -19.71
CA TYR A 251 0.05 27.03 -18.99
C TYR A 251 0.60 26.70 -17.58
N ALA A 252 1.89 26.94 -17.36
CA ALA A 252 2.63 26.72 -16.12
C ALA A 252 3.11 28.05 -15.49
N GLY A 253 2.19 29.02 -15.38
CA GLY A 253 2.43 30.33 -14.76
C GLY A 253 3.00 30.25 -13.36
N GLN A 254 2.45 29.32 -12.56
CA GLN A 254 3.05 28.82 -11.34
C GLN A 254 3.23 27.31 -11.48
N VAL A 255 4.22 26.77 -10.77
CA VAL A 255 4.54 25.35 -10.70
C VAL A 255 4.66 24.96 -9.24
N ARG A 256 4.14 23.78 -8.89
CA ARG A 256 4.32 23.18 -7.57
C ARG A 256 4.97 21.82 -7.72
N VAL A 257 5.87 21.50 -6.79
CA VAL A 257 6.55 20.22 -6.68
C VAL A 257 6.31 19.66 -5.30
N ARG A 258 5.91 18.39 -5.25
CA ARG A 258 5.78 17.61 -4.02
C ARG A 258 6.72 16.41 -4.10
N ILE A 259 7.42 16.12 -3.00
CA ILE A 259 8.36 15.01 -2.91
C ILE A 259 8.01 14.17 -1.69
N TRP A 260 7.98 12.86 -1.89
CA TRP A 260 7.74 11.89 -0.83
C TRP A 260 8.81 10.80 -0.84
N TYR A 261 9.30 10.45 0.35
CA TYR A 261 9.93 9.16 0.60
C TYR A 261 8.87 8.07 0.38
N ARG A 262 9.06 7.21 -0.62
CA ARG A 262 8.09 6.16 -0.91
C ARG A 262 8.62 4.77 -0.55
N PRO A 263 7.98 4.07 0.40
CA PRO A 263 8.34 2.69 0.67
C PRO A 263 8.16 1.82 -0.58
N ARG A 264 9.06 0.83 -0.67
CA ARG A 264 9.32 -0.04 -1.83
C ARG A 264 8.08 -0.29 -2.71
N PRO A 265 8.14 0.01 -4.01
CA PRO A 265 7.10 -0.40 -4.95
C PRO A 265 7.02 -1.93 -5.04
N THR A 266 5.88 -2.45 -5.50
CA THR A 266 5.68 -3.89 -5.73
C THR A 266 6.65 -4.43 -6.80
N TYR A 267 7.06 -3.58 -7.74
CA TYR A 267 8.19 -3.79 -8.65
C TYR A 267 9.03 -2.52 -8.79
N ASP A 268 10.35 -2.69 -8.82
CA ASP A 268 11.32 -1.67 -9.21
C ASP A 268 12.25 -2.28 -10.25
N SER A 269 12.48 -1.61 -11.39
CA SER A 269 13.43 -2.07 -12.40
C SER A 269 14.89 -1.80 -12.02
N GLY A 270 15.14 -0.97 -11.01
CA GLY A 270 16.41 -0.25 -10.88
C GLY A 270 16.64 0.70 -12.07
N TRP A 271 17.84 1.27 -12.16
CA TRP A 271 18.25 2.06 -13.33
C TRP A 271 18.65 1.12 -14.47
N VAL A 272 17.87 1.10 -15.54
CA VAL A 272 18.13 0.29 -16.73
C VAL A 272 18.58 1.21 -17.87
N SER A 273 19.77 0.95 -18.41
CA SER A 273 20.27 1.66 -19.60
C SER A 273 19.46 1.24 -20.82
N ILE A 274 18.96 2.21 -21.60
CA ILE A 274 18.15 1.98 -22.80
C ILE A 274 18.72 2.80 -23.95
N ASN A 275 18.98 2.18 -25.09
CA ASN A 275 19.57 2.84 -26.26
C ASN A 275 18.56 3.78 -26.96
N PRO A 276 19.01 4.78 -27.73
CA PRO A 276 18.11 5.58 -28.54
C PRO A 276 17.37 4.68 -29.55
N ASN A 277 16.09 4.99 -29.81
CA ASN A 277 15.17 4.20 -30.63
C ASN A 277 14.87 2.78 -30.11
N GLN A 278 15.31 2.42 -28.89
CA GLN A 278 15.05 1.09 -28.35
C GLN A 278 13.67 1.02 -27.67
N ALA A 279 12.89 0.00 -28.03
CA ALA A 279 11.82 -0.53 -27.19
C ALA A 279 12.39 -1.62 -26.28
N MET A 280 12.06 -1.59 -24.99
CA MET A 280 12.53 -2.53 -23.99
C MET A 280 11.37 -3.01 -23.12
N THR A 281 11.11 -4.32 -23.14
CA THR A 281 10.11 -4.97 -22.27
C THR A 281 10.75 -5.30 -20.93
N LEU A 282 10.25 -4.68 -19.86
CA LEU A 282 10.61 -4.95 -18.48
C LEU A 282 9.57 -5.90 -17.87
N TYR A 283 10.02 -7.07 -17.40
CA TYR A 283 9.16 -8.07 -16.78
C TYR A 283 9.12 -7.87 -15.26
N HIS A 284 7.91 -7.77 -14.71
CA HIS A 284 7.66 -7.51 -13.29
C HIS A 284 6.87 -8.62 -12.58
N TYR A 285 6.17 -9.49 -13.33
CA TYR A 285 5.47 -10.69 -12.81
C TYR A 285 4.53 -10.49 -11.61
N ILE A 286 4.01 -9.27 -11.39
CA ILE A 286 3.18 -8.92 -10.23
C ILE A 286 1.88 -9.74 -10.17
N GLY A 287 1.23 -9.95 -11.32
CA GLY A 287 -0.07 -10.63 -11.40
C GLY A 287 -1.24 -9.77 -10.90
N GLY A 288 -2.45 -10.32 -10.97
CA GLY A 288 -3.68 -9.57 -10.76
C GLY A 288 -4.08 -8.74 -11.98
N ASP A 289 -4.89 -7.69 -11.75
CA ASP A 289 -5.37 -6.79 -12.80
C ASP A 289 -4.45 -5.54 -12.91
N PRO A 290 -3.86 -5.27 -14.09
CA PRO A 290 -3.10 -4.03 -14.35
C PRO A 290 -3.87 -2.74 -14.07
N ASN A 291 -5.20 -2.77 -14.02
CA ASN A 291 -6.00 -1.64 -13.58
C ASN A 291 -5.67 -1.18 -12.15
N ASN A 292 -5.12 -2.06 -11.31
CA ASN A 292 -4.76 -1.74 -9.93
C ASN A 292 -3.30 -1.32 -9.75
N TYR A 293 -2.56 -1.12 -10.85
CA TYR A 293 -1.18 -0.66 -10.87
C TYR A 293 -1.10 0.88 -10.98
N VAL A 294 -0.18 1.49 -10.24
CA VAL A 294 0.27 2.88 -10.43
C VAL A 294 1.73 2.83 -10.90
N VAL A 295 2.01 3.47 -12.04
CA VAL A 295 3.36 3.48 -12.66
C VAL A 295 4.02 4.84 -12.46
N SER A 296 5.23 4.84 -11.93
CA SER A 296 6.16 5.97 -12.03
C SER A 296 7.30 5.57 -12.96
N MET A 297 7.55 6.40 -13.97
CA MET A 297 8.74 6.34 -14.81
C MET A 297 9.59 7.58 -14.54
N ILE A 298 10.88 7.41 -14.27
CA ILE A 298 11.85 8.51 -14.12
C ILE A 298 13.07 8.30 -15.01
N TYR A 299 13.74 9.38 -15.40
CA TYR A 299 14.90 9.37 -16.29
C TYR A 299 16.19 9.69 -15.55
N LYS A 300 17.32 9.26 -16.10
CA LYS A 300 18.65 9.68 -15.68
C LYS A 300 19.58 9.84 -16.88
N SER A 301 20.32 10.95 -16.92
CA SER A 301 21.40 11.19 -17.88
C SER A 301 22.55 11.97 -17.24
N ALA A 302 23.73 11.94 -17.87
CA ALA A 302 24.87 12.73 -17.42
C ALA A 302 24.63 14.25 -17.50
N SER A 303 23.77 14.71 -18.43
CA SER A 303 23.51 16.14 -18.69
C SER A 303 22.39 16.75 -17.87
N SER A 304 21.57 15.95 -17.20
CA SER A 304 20.37 16.41 -16.47
C SER A 304 20.11 15.69 -15.14
N GLY A 305 21.00 14.78 -14.72
CA GLY A 305 20.80 13.98 -13.50
C GLY A 305 19.49 13.18 -13.57
N ILE A 306 18.87 12.94 -12.42
CA ILE A 306 17.51 12.40 -12.35
C ILE A 306 16.52 13.48 -12.81
N ASN A 307 15.63 13.18 -13.75
CA ASN A 307 14.77 14.16 -14.43
C ASN A 307 13.47 13.59 -15.04
N LEU A 308 12.57 14.47 -15.51
CA LEU A 308 11.40 14.16 -16.35
C LEU A 308 11.28 15.07 -17.60
N ARG A 309 12.40 15.40 -18.25
CA ARG A 309 12.37 16.25 -19.45
C ARG A 309 11.79 15.48 -20.66
N TYR A 310 10.85 16.09 -21.38
CA TYR A 310 10.10 15.46 -22.49
C TYR A 310 9.37 14.16 -22.09
N TYR A 311 8.66 14.18 -20.97
CA TYR A 311 7.86 13.05 -20.52
C TYR A 311 6.77 12.67 -21.54
N GLY A 312 6.51 11.37 -21.73
CA GLY A 312 5.63 10.87 -22.79
C GLY A 312 6.25 10.88 -24.20
N GLY A 313 7.42 11.50 -24.37
CA GLY A 313 8.15 11.63 -25.63
C GLY A 313 7.57 12.72 -26.54
N MET A 314 8.44 13.37 -27.30
CA MET A 314 8.13 14.52 -28.15
C MET A 314 8.88 14.42 -29.48
N ASP A 315 8.31 14.94 -30.56
CA ASP A 315 8.98 15.08 -31.86
C ASP A 315 9.21 16.58 -32.12
N ALA A 316 10.49 17.00 -32.20
CA ALA A 316 10.87 18.40 -32.38
C ALA A 316 10.54 18.89 -33.79
N GLY A 317 9.97 20.09 -33.86
CA GLY A 317 9.80 20.80 -35.11
C GLY A 317 11.10 21.46 -35.59
N ALA A 318 11.02 22.06 -36.78
CA ALA A 318 12.17 22.57 -37.56
C ALA A 318 13.08 23.64 -36.89
N GLN A 319 12.81 24.06 -35.65
CA GLN A 319 13.59 25.05 -34.90
C GLN A 319 13.80 24.58 -33.43
N PRO A 320 14.79 23.70 -33.21
CA PRO A 320 15.02 23.01 -31.95
C PRO A 320 15.83 23.85 -30.94
N PRO A 321 15.91 23.42 -29.66
CA PRO A 321 16.91 23.94 -28.71
C PRO A 321 18.35 23.64 -29.13
N PRO A 322 19.36 24.40 -28.66
CA PRO A 322 20.78 24.09 -28.93
C PRO A 322 21.15 22.67 -28.47
N GLY A 323 21.84 21.92 -29.34
CA GLY A 323 22.19 20.52 -29.12
C GLY A 323 21.09 19.51 -29.44
N VAL A 324 20.02 19.96 -30.10
CA VAL A 324 18.92 19.15 -30.68
C VAL A 324 18.75 19.62 -32.14
N GLY A 325 18.41 18.71 -33.06
CA GLY A 325 18.12 18.96 -34.47
C GLY A 325 16.61 19.11 -34.77
N GLY A 326 16.30 19.70 -35.94
CA GLY A 326 14.92 20.10 -36.32
C GLY A 326 13.99 18.95 -36.72
N ASN A 327 14.44 17.70 -36.55
CA ASN A 327 13.71 16.46 -36.77
C ASN A 327 13.73 15.56 -35.52
N ASP A 328 14.40 16.00 -34.44
CA ASP A 328 14.81 15.14 -33.34
C ASP A 328 13.62 14.71 -32.48
N ARG A 329 13.56 13.42 -32.21
CA ARG A 329 12.54 12.82 -31.37
C ARG A 329 13.18 12.52 -30.02
N VAL A 330 12.67 13.16 -28.98
CA VAL A 330 13.31 13.27 -27.65
C VAL A 330 12.40 12.76 -26.53
N GLY A 331 13.00 12.46 -25.36
CA GLY A 331 12.32 11.84 -24.23
C GLY A 331 12.02 10.35 -24.42
N ALA A 332 11.14 9.85 -23.54
CA ALA A 332 10.73 8.45 -23.50
C ALA A 332 9.26 8.30 -23.07
N TYR A 333 8.69 7.11 -23.23
CA TYR A 333 7.36 6.75 -22.71
C TYR A 333 7.27 5.27 -22.36
N TRP A 334 6.25 4.91 -21.59
CA TRP A 334 5.87 3.52 -21.32
C TRP A 334 4.50 3.18 -21.94
N ARG A 335 4.34 1.91 -22.33
CA ARG A 335 3.13 1.34 -22.93
C ARG A 335 3.05 -0.18 -22.70
N SER A 336 1.97 -0.79 -23.20
CA SER A 336 1.72 -2.24 -23.21
C SER A 336 1.78 -2.88 -21.82
N LEU A 337 1.46 -2.09 -20.78
CA LEU A 337 1.40 -2.56 -19.40
C LEU A 337 0.35 -3.65 -19.26
N ASN A 338 0.78 -4.81 -18.78
CA ASN A 338 -0.03 -6.01 -18.60
C ASN A 338 0.31 -6.68 -17.26
N LYS A 339 -0.31 -7.83 -16.95
CA LYS A 339 -0.15 -8.48 -15.63
C LYS A 339 1.29 -8.95 -15.32
N THR A 340 2.16 -9.02 -16.33
CA THR A 340 3.52 -9.58 -16.25
C THR A 340 4.64 -8.65 -16.73
N SER A 341 4.37 -7.70 -17.62
CA SER A 341 5.39 -6.79 -18.16
C SER A 341 4.87 -5.41 -18.55
N ILE A 342 5.81 -4.50 -18.78
CA ILE A 342 5.63 -3.13 -19.28
C ILE A 342 6.71 -2.84 -20.33
N THR A 343 6.39 -2.10 -21.38
CA THR A 343 7.36 -1.75 -22.44
C THR A 343 7.71 -0.26 -22.34
N VAL A 344 8.99 0.04 -22.16
CA VAL A 344 9.54 1.41 -22.23
C VAL A 344 10.14 1.65 -23.61
N TYR A 345 10.05 2.88 -24.13
CA TYR A 345 10.69 3.28 -25.37
C TYR A 345 11.39 4.63 -25.22
N ARG A 346 12.68 4.69 -25.55
CA ARG A 346 13.48 5.93 -25.68
C ARG A 346 13.53 6.33 -27.15
N ARG A 347 13.29 7.61 -27.45
CA ARG A 347 13.26 8.11 -28.83
C ARG A 347 14.68 8.15 -29.46
N PRO A 348 14.82 8.12 -30.81
CA PRO A 348 16.11 7.99 -31.50
C PRO A 348 17.13 9.09 -31.22
N GLU A 349 16.67 10.32 -30.94
CA GLU A 349 17.55 11.48 -30.77
C GLU A 349 17.60 11.98 -29.31
N ASP A 350 16.92 11.30 -28.37
CA ASP A 350 16.90 11.68 -26.94
C ASP A 350 18.28 11.57 -26.25
N PRO A 351 18.79 12.62 -25.59
CA PRO A 351 19.95 12.54 -24.69
C PRO A 351 19.59 12.58 -23.18
N TYR A 352 18.31 12.63 -22.79
CA TYR A 352 17.88 12.94 -21.42
C TYR A 352 17.44 11.71 -20.60
N ALA A 353 17.12 10.60 -21.26
CA ALA A 353 16.70 9.32 -20.67
C ALA A 353 17.67 8.16 -21.01
N GLN A 354 18.99 8.42 -20.95
CA GLN A 354 20.05 7.41 -21.16
C GLN A 354 19.84 6.16 -20.28
N GLN A 355 19.35 6.37 -19.07
CA GLN A 355 18.77 5.33 -18.22
C GLN A 355 17.33 5.69 -17.86
N VAL A 356 16.49 4.67 -17.73
CA VAL A 356 15.11 4.75 -17.26
C VAL A 356 14.96 3.90 -16.00
N ARG A 357 14.00 4.27 -15.15
CA ARG A 357 13.57 3.43 -14.03
C ARG A 357 12.06 3.43 -13.92
N ILE A 358 11.49 2.24 -13.94
CA ILE A 358 10.07 1.98 -13.74
C ILE A 358 9.85 1.47 -12.32
N ARG A 359 8.88 2.08 -11.63
CA ARG A 359 8.37 1.64 -10.33
C ARG A 359 6.88 1.43 -10.45
N ILE A 360 6.39 0.28 -9.97
CA ILE A 360 4.96 -0.09 -10.03
C ILE A 360 4.48 -0.43 -8.62
N TRP A 361 3.52 0.33 -8.11
CA TRP A 361 2.76 -0.01 -6.90
C TRP A 361 1.46 -0.71 -7.31
N HIS A 362 1.18 -1.87 -6.73
CA HIS A 362 -0.05 -2.62 -6.94
C HIS A 362 -0.84 -2.67 -5.63
N TYR A 363 -1.98 -2.01 -5.60
CA TYR A 363 -2.91 -2.02 -4.47
C TYR A 363 -3.86 -3.18 -4.65
N TRP A 364 -3.64 -4.28 -3.91
CA TRP A 364 -4.46 -5.47 -4.12
C TRP A 364 -5.87 -5.24 -3.58
N GLN A 365 -6.86 -5.30 -4.47
CA GLN A 365 -8.26 -5.51 -4.11
C GLN A 365 -8.53 -7.02 -4.06
N PRO A 366 -9.27 -7.51 -3.06
CA PRO A 366 -9.81 -8.85 -3.07
C PRO A 366 -10.61 -9.10 -4.34
N VAL A 367 -10.21 -10.14 -5.07
CA VAL A 367 -11.03 -10.77 -6.11
C VAL A 367 -11.91 -11.84 -5.46
N ALA A 368 -12.78 -12.49 -6.25
CA ALA A 368 -13.41 -13.73 -5.80
C ALA A 368 -12.34 -14.76 -5.41
N PRO A 369 -12.54 -15.53 -4.32
CA PRO A 369 -11.54 -16.49 -3.86
C PRO A 369 -11.29 -17.60 -4.88
N ASP A 370 -10.04 -18.04 -5.00
CA ASP A 370 -9.63 -19.17 -5.85
C ASP A 370 -10.30 -20.50 -5.43
N TYR A 371 -10.75 -20.59 -4.17
CA TYR A 371 -11.69 -21.62 -3.71
C TYR A 371 -12.67 -21.08 -2.67
N ASP A 372 -13.92 -21.52 -2.78
CA ASP A 372 -14.94 -21.37 -1.78
C ASP A 372 -15.57 -22.75 -1.49
N SER A 373 -15.74 -23.09 -0.22
CA SER A 373 -16.38 -24.36 0.19
C SER A 373 -17.91 -24.35 0.13
N ASP A 374 -18.51 -23.17 -0.09
CA ASP A 374 -19.88 -22.88 0.29
C ASP A 374 -20.17 -23.23 1.78
N TRP A 375 -21.44 -23.23 2.16
CA TRP A 375 -21.90 -23.44 3.54
C TRP A 375 -22.01 -24.93 3.92
N VAL A 376 -20.87 -25.54 4.30
CA VAL A 376 -20.83 -26.93 4.79
C VAL A 376 -21.38 -27.05 6.21
N SER A 377 -22.17 -28.11 6.45
CA SER A 377 -22.68 -28.47 7.79
C SER A 377 -21.63 -29.26 8.55
N LEU A 378 -21.48 -29.00 9.85
CA LEU A 378 -20.51 -29.68 10.71
C LEU A 378 -21.18 -30.21 11.98
N ASN A 379 -20.95 -31.48 12.31
CA ASN A 379 -21.43 -32.05 13.58
C ASN A 379 -20.63 -31.46 14.74
N ALA A 380 -21.31 -31.03 15.81
CA ALA A 380 -20.64 -30.59 17.02
C ALA A 380 -19.87 -31.78 17.63
N GLY A 381 -18.57 -31.63 17.88
CA GLY A 381 -17.73 -32.68 18.45
C GLY A 381 -17.47 -33.86 17.52
N GLY A 382 -17.90 -33.76 16.26
CA GLY A 382 -17.69 -34.79 15.25
C GLY A 382 -16.23 -34.93 14.84
N PRO A 383 -15.91 -35.95 14.02
CA PRO A 383 -14.59 -36.08 13.41
C PRO A 383 -14.26 -34.83 12.57
N ALA A 384 -12.97 -34.52 12.48
CA ALA A 384 -12.49 -33.34 11.76
C ALA A 384 -12.83 -33.45 10.26
N TYR A 385 -13.40 -32.38 9.70
CA TYR A 385 -14.00 -32.38 8.37
C TYR A 385 -13.03 -31.81 7.34
N THR A 386 -12.56 -32.64 6.40
CA THR A 386 -11.57 -32.24 5.39
C THR A 386 -12.23 -31.84 4.08
N LEU A 387 -11.97 -30.60 3.67
CA LEU A 387 -12.37 -30.01 2.40
C LEU A 387 -11.28 -30.21 1.34
N GLN A 388 -11.68 -30.56 0.12
CA GLN A 388 -10.83 -30.49 -1.08
C GLN A 388 -11.03 -29.11 -1.72
N HIS A 389 -9.94 -28.42 -2.05
CA HIS A 389 -9.99 -27.06 -2.60
C HIS A 389 -9.30 -26.86 -3.95
N HIS A 390 -8.40 -27.77 -4.36
CA HIS A 390 -7.75 -27.81 -5.69
C HIS A 390 -6.98 -26.56 -6.19
N VAL A 391 -6.97 -25.43 -5.45
CA VAL A 391 -6.25 -24.17 -5.74
C VAL A 391 -4.81 -24.39 -6.26
N GLY A 392 -4.10 -25.40 -5.74
CA GLY A 392 -2.78 -25.79 -6.24
C GLY A 392 -1.67 -24.79 -5.94
N GLY A 393 -0.47 -25.07 -6.44
CA GLY A 393 0.73 -24.32 -6.07
C GLY A 393 1.15 -24.60 -4.61
N ASN A 394 1.64 -23.56 -3.92
CA ASN A 394 2.19 -23.68 -2.56
C ASN A 394 1.28 -23.01 -1.52
N ALA A 395 0.83 -23.79 -0.54
CA ALA A 395 -0.07 -23.35 0.54
C ALA A 395 0.46 -22.15 1.36
N THR A 396 1.77 -21.91 1.37
CA THR A 396 2.36 -20.71 1.97
C THR A 396 1.94 -19.40 1.31
N ARG A 397 1.30 -19.44 0.12
CA ARG A 397 0.69 -18.28 -0.54
C ARG A 397 -0.77 -18.03 -0.16
N TYR A 398 -1.43 -18.98 0.50
CA TYR A 398 -2.87 -18.90 0.73
C TYR A 398 -3.23 -17.97 1.88
N LEU A 399 -4.11 -17.00 1.65
CA LEU A 399 -4.93 -16.39 2.70
C LEU A 399 -6.17 -17.28 2.91
N VAL A 400 -6.52 -17.55 4.16
CA VAL A 400 -7.71 -18.34 4.52
C VAL A 400 -8.66 -17.47 5.34
N GLN A 401 -9.89 -17.29 4.86
CA GLN A 401 -10.97 -16.73 5.67
C GLN A 401 -11.96 -17.86 6.01
N LEU A 402 -12.09 -18.14 7.31
CA LEU A 402 -13.07 -19.07 7.86
C LEU A 402 -14.21 -18.26 8.49
N THR A 403 -15.46 -18.59 8.16
CA THR A 403 -16.66 -17.87 8.62
C THR A 403 -17.79 -18.83 9.01
N TYR A 404 -18.66 -18.41 9.94
CA TYR A 404 -19.70 -19.26 10.54
C TYR A 404 -21.11 -18.74 10.28
N LYS A 405 -22.08 -19.64 10.32
CA LYS A 405 -23.52 -19.33 10.22
C LYS A 405 -24.29 -20.19 11.21
N ALA A 406 -24.91 -19.52 12.20
CA ALA A 406 -25.72 -20.15 13.22
C ALA A 406 -27.12 -20.51 12.68
N GLN A 407 -27.82 -21.41 13.37
CA GLN A 407 -29.26 -21.53 13.23
C GLN A 407 -29.94 -20.42 14.04
N GLY A 408 -31.09 -19.91 13.57
CA GLY A 408 -31.86 -18.85 14.22
C GLY A 408 -31.27 -17.43 14.15
N VAL A 409 -29.94 -17.27 14.29
CA VAL A 409 -29.29 -15.94 14.22
C VAL A 409 -29.08 -15.52 12.77
N THR A 410 -29.63 -14.38 12.39
CA THR A 410 -29.59 -13.84 11.02
C THR A 410 -28.23 -13.23 10.65
N GLY A 411 -27.31 -14.07 10.16
CA GLY A 411 -26.15 -13.60 9.40
C GLY A 411 -24.86 -14.40 9.62
N VAL A 412 -23.80 -13.94 8.96
CA VAL A 412 -22.45 -14.52 9.05
C VAL A 412 -21.73 -14.00 10.31
N ASN A 413 -20.86 -14.80 10.92
CA ASN A 413 -20.11 -14.41 12.13
C ASN A 413 -18.71 -15.05 12.24
N GLN A 414 -17.91 -14.55 13.20
CA GLN A 414 -16.65 -15.15 13.69
C GLN A 414 -16.61 -15.15 15.24
N ARG A 415 -17.73 -15.50 15.89
CA ARG A 415 -17.76 -15.68 17.35
C ARG A 415 -16.95 -16.94 17.71
N TYR A 416 -16.05 -16.84 18.69
CA TYR A 416 -15.11 -17.92 19.06
C TYR A 416 -14.20 -18.39 17.91
N TYR A 417 -13.72 -17.44 17.10
CA TYR A 417 -12.69 -17.73 16.11
C TYR A 417 -11.44 -18.31 16.77
N GLY A 418 -10.90 -19.41 16.22
CA GLY A 418 -9.80 -20.15 16.86
C GLY A 418 -10.26 -21.16 17.92
N GLY A 419 -11.49 -21.05 18.42
CA GLY A 419 -12.04 -21.84 19.53
C GLY A 419 -11.93 -21.12 20.88
N ALA A 420 -12.87 -21.42 21.78
CA ALA A 420 -12.81 -21.02 23.19
C ALA A 420 -13.23 -22.16 24.13
N ASP A 421 -12.82 -22.03 25.37
CA ASP A 421 -13.29 -22.77 26.55
C ASP A 421 -14.09 -21.79 27.43
N PHE A 422 -14.89 -22.29 28.38
CA PHE A 422 -15.47 -21.47 29.46
C PHE A 422 -15.17 -22.12 30.80
N GLY A 423 -14.78 -21.35 31.80
CA GLY A 423 -14.59 -21.90 33.13
C GLY A 423 -15.89 -22.24 33.88
N THR A 424 -15.72 -22.37 35.20
CA THR A 424 -16.80 -22.64 36.16
C THR A 424 -17.88 -21.55 36.27
N HIS A 425 -17.70 -20.41 35.59
CA HIS A 425 -18.59 -19.24 35.62
C HIS A 425 -19.08 -18.85 34.20
N PRO A 426 -19.76 -19.76 33.49
CA PRO A 426 -20.12 -19.59 32.09
C PRO A 426 -21.04 -18.38 31.85
N ALA A 427 -21.01 -17.84 30.63
CA ALA A 427 -21.97 -16.83 30.20
C ALA A 427 -23.39 -17.44 30.07
N PRO A 428 -24.49 -16.68 30.29
CA PRO A 428 -25.84 -17.19 30.18
C PRO A 428 -26.11 -17.90 28.84
N GLY A 429 -26.61 -19.14 28.91
CA GLY A 429 -26.76 -20.04 27.76
C GLY A 429 -25.60 -21.01 27.53
N HIS A 430 -24.64 -21.07 28.46
CA HIS A 430 -23.55 -22.06 28.51
C HIS A 430 -23.53 -22.80 29.86
N VAL A 431 -22.98 -24.00 29.87
CA VAL A 431 -22.65 -24.74 31.11
C VAL A 431 -21.15 -24.62 31.43
N PRO A 432 -20.72 -24.91 32.69
CA PRO A 432 -19.30 -24.98 33.03
C PRO A 432 -18.53 -25.91 32.09
N ASP A 433 -17.32 -25.51 31.69
CA ASP A 433 -16.42 -26.28 30.82
C ASP A 433 -17.03 -26.60 29.42
N ASP A 434 -17.99 -25.77 28.97
CA ASP A 434 -18.42 -25.70 27.57
C ASP A 434 -17.25 -25.30 26.67
N ARG A 435 -17.05 -26.03 25.56
CA ARG A 435 -16.03 -25.68 24.56
C ARG A 435 -16.71 -25.30 23.25
N VAL A 436 -16.38 -24.14 22.71
CA VAL A 436 -17.15 -23.52 21.62
C VAL A 436 -16.26 -23.00 20.49
N GLY A 437 -16.88 -22.67 19.36
CA GLY A 437 -16.16 -22.20 18.19
C GLY A 437 -15.52 -23.30 17.35
N LEU A 438 -14.68 -22.85 16.41
CA LEU A 438 -14.26 -23.65 15.26
C LEU A 438 -12.94 -23.10 14.70
N TYR A 439 -11.98 -23.97 14.39
CA TYR A 439 -10.71 -23.61 13.76
C TYR A 439 -10.36 -24.50 12.57
N TRP A 440 -9.36 -24.06 11.78
CA TRP A 440 -8.80 -24.85 10.68
C TRP A 440 -7.37 -25.32 10.97
N ARG A 441 -7.02 -26.47 10.39
CA ARG A 441 -5.71 -27.13 10.48
C ARG A 441 -5.40 -27.89 9.19
N SER A 442 -4.19 -28.42 9.08
CA SER A 442 -3.79 -29.33 7.98
C SER A 442 -3.96 -28.73 6.59
N LEU A 443 -3.66 -27.44 6.44
CA LEU A 443 -3.65 -26.76 5.14
C LEU A 443 -2.45 -27.22 4.31
N ASN A 444 -2.71 -27.74 3.12
CA ASN A 444 -1.70 -28.08 2.11
C ASN A 444 -2.15 -27.57 0.72
N SER A 445 -1.58 -28.06 -0.38
CA SER A 445 -1.87 -27.57 -1.74
C SER A 445 -3.21 -28.04 -2.34
N SER A 446 -3.91 -28.98 -1.69
CA SER A 446 -5.19 -29.51 -2.15
C SER A 446 -6.28 -29.58 -1.07
N THR A 447 -5.94 -29.61 0.22
CA THR A 447 -6.90 -29.80 1.32
C THR A 447 -6.74 -28.82 2.49
N ILE A 448 -7.85 -28.58 3.18
CA ILE A 448 -7.90 -27.94 4.51
C ILE A 448 -8.85 -28.71 5.43
N THR A 449 -8.51 -28.88 6.71
CA THR A 449 -9.32 -29.62 7.69
C THR A 449 -9.93 -28.68 8.72
N LEU A 450 -11.25 -28.73 8.88
CA LEU A 450 -12.01 -28.01 9.90
C LEU A 450 -12.24 -28.84 11.17
N PHE A 451 -12.39 -28.16 12.30
CA PHE A 451 -12.78 -28.77 13.56
C PHE A 451 -13.73 -27.85 14.34
N ARG A 452 -14.89 -28.38 14.74
CA ARG A 452 -15.93 -27.73 15.57
C ARG A 452 -15.99 -28.43 16.92
N ARG A 453 -16.08 -27.67 18.03
CA ARG A 453 -16.22 -28.24 19.39
C ARG A 453 -17.56 -28.97 19.58
N ALA A 454 -17.72 -29.72 20.68
CA ALA A 454 -18.92 -30.52 20.96
C ALA A 454 -20.09 -29.68 21.50
N GLU A 455 -19.76 -28.56 22.10
CA GLU A 455 -20.65 -27.68 22.85
C GLU A 455 -20.91 -26.36 22.09
N ASP A 456 -20.22 -26.17 20.95
CA ASP A 456 -20.49 -25.07 20.03
C ASP A 456 -21.93 -25.14 19.49
N THR A 457 -22.68 -24.05 19.65
CA THR A 457 -24.00 -23.86 19.02
C THR A 457 -24.00 -22.78 17.92
N TYR A 458 -22.86 -22.10 17.70
CA TYR A 458 -22.78 -20.88 16.87
C TYR A 458 -22.22 -21.10 15.47
N ALA A 459 -21.55 -22.23 15.22
CA ALA A 459 -21.00 -22.63 13.92
C ALA A 459 -21.52 -23.99 13.38
N PRO A 460 -22.83 -24.30 13.43
CA PRO A 460 -23.40 -25.50 12.81
C PRO A 460 -23.22 -25.55 11.29
N LYS A 461 -23.01 -24.40 10.65
CA LYS A 461 -22.45 -24.31 9.30
C LYS A 461 -21.22 -23.40 9.28
N ALA A 462 -20.25 -23.77 8.45
CA ALA A 462 -19.04 -23.02 8.19
C ALA A 462 -18.83 -22.82 6.68
N ARG A 463 -18.08 -21.78 6.32
CA ARG A 463 -17.61 -21.47 4.96
C ARG A 463 -16.14 -21.11 5.02
N VAL A 464 -15.33 -21.79 4.20
CA VAL A 464 -13.92 -21.51 3.99
C VAL A 464 -13.75 -20.87 2.63
N ARG A 465 -13.05 -19.73 2.60
CA ARG A 465 -12.61 -19.07 1.38
C ARG A 465 -11.09 -18.99 1.38
N ILE A 466 -10.48 -19.32 0.24
CA ILE A 466 -9.02 -19.35 0.05
C ILE A 466 -8.66 -18.45 -1.14
N TRP A 467 -7.71 -17.54 -0.92
CA TRP A 467 -7.10 -16.73 -1.98
C TRP A 467 -5.64 -17.11 -2.15
N ASN A 468 -5.21 -17.40 -3.37
CA ASN A 468 -3.82 -17.58 -3.76
C ASN A 468 -3.16 -16.21 -3.95
N MET A 469 -2.80 -15.59 -2.83
CA MET A 469 -2.42 -14.18 -2.77
C MET A 469 -1.25 -13.84 -3.70
N PRO A 470 -1.14 -12.57 -4.16
CA PRO A 470 0.12 -12.04 -4.64
C PRO A 470 1.20 -12.15 -3.54
N LYS A 471 2.47 -12.00 -3.91
CA LYS A 471 3.55 -11.91 -2.91
C LYS A 471 3.23 -10.76 -1.94
N PRO A 472 3.22 -10.97 -0.62
CA PRO A 472 3.02 -9.89 0.34
C PRO A 472 4.18 -8.90 0.33
N ASP A 473 3.89 -7.66 0.70
CA ASP A 473 4.89 -6.61 0.91
C ASP A 473 5.86 -6.99 2.03
N TYR A 474 5.37 -7.69 3.06
CA TYR A 474 6.19 -8.32 4.09
C TYR A 474 5.82 -9.80 4.32
N ASP A 475 6.84 -10.64 4.40
CA ASP A 475 6.76 -12.05 4.80
C ASP A 475 7.87 -12.30 5.82
N SER A 476 7.53 -12.75 7.03
CA SER A 476 8.54 -13.12 8.04
C SER A 476 9.27 -14.43 7.72
N GLY A 477 8.81 -15.18 6.72
CA GLY A 477 9.11 -16.60 6.59
C GLY A 477 8.57 -17.41 7.78
N TRP A 478 8.84 -18.71 7.79
CA TRP A 478 8.55 -19.55 8.95
C TRP A 478 9.61 -19.30 10.03
N THR A 479 9.19 -18.65 11.11
CA THR A 479 10.08 -18.25 12.20
C THR A 479 9.75 -19.03 13.47
N ALA A 480 10.74 -19.73 14.02
CA ALA A 480 10.59 -20.39 15.32
C ALA A 480 10.30 -19.39 16.44
N ILE A 481 9.40 -19.75 17.35
CA ILE A 481 9.03 -18.98 18.54
C ILE A 481 8.78 -19.95 19.70
N ASN A 482 9.41 -19.72 20.84
CA ASN A 482 9.29 -20.61 22.00
C ASN A 482 7.94 -20.39 22.72
N PRO A 483 7.46 -21.36 23.53
CA PRO A 483 6.32 -21.10 24.41
C PRO A 483 6.62 -19.91 25.34
N ASN A 484 5.59 -19.13 25.65
CA ASN A 484 5.69 -17.88 26.42
C ASN A 484 6.56 -16.76 25.78
N GLN A 485 7.00 -16.90 24.53
CA GLN A 485 7.84 -15.89 23.88
C GLN A 485 7.00 -14.84 23.15
N ALA A 486 7.31 -13.57 23.39
CA ALA A 486 6.98 -12.47 22.49
C ALA A 486 8.12 -12.26 21.48
N LYS A 487 7.80 -12.05 20.20
CA LYS A 487 8.76 -11.88 19.12
C LYS A 487 8.30 -10.76 18.17
N THR A 488 9.11 -9.70 18.09
CA THR A 488 8.86 -8.56 17.22
C THR A 488 9.45 -8.78 15.83
N PHE A 489 8.65 -8.51 14.82
CA PHE A 489 8.94 -8.63 13.41
C PHE A 489 9.00 -7.24 12.79
N TYR A 490 10.20 -6.81 12.42
CA TYR A 490 10.42 -5.53 11.74
C TYR A 490 10.15 -5.70 10.24
N HIS A 491 9.11 -5.03 9.75
CA HIS A 491 8.67 -5.08 8.36
C HIS A 491 9.02 -3.81 7.57
N ASN A 492 9.16 -2.67 8.25
CA ASN A 492 9.59 -1.39 7.67
C ASN A 492 8.81 -1.01 6.39
N LEU A 493 7.49 -1.24 6.40
CA LEU A 493 6.62 -0.97 5.25
C LEU A 493 6.25 0.52 5.13
N GLN A 494 6.37 1.28 6.22
CA GLN A 494 6.08 2.71 6.34
C GLN A 494 4.61 3.03 5.94
N GLY A 495 4.29 4.33 5.92
CA GLY A 495 2.97 4.82 5.56
C GLY A 495 1.89 4.49 6.61
N SER A 496 0.63 4.53 6.17
CA SER A 496 -0.51 4.21 7.00
C SER A 496 -0.55 2.71 7.31
N VAL A 497 -0.69 2.39 8.61
CA VAL A 497 -1.04 1.03 9.05
C VAL A 497 -2.42 0.59 8.58
N TYR A 498 -3.29 1.53 8.17
CA TYR A 498 -4.68 1.25 7.83
C TYR A 498 -4.88 0.61 6.45
N ASP A 499 -3.81 0.48 5.66
CA ASP A 499 -3.80 -0.28 4.40
C ASP A 499 -3.46 -1.75 4.61
N TYR A 500 -2.96 -2.13 5.79
CA TYR A 500 -2.39 -3.45 5.98
C TYR A 500 -3.50 -4.52 6.08
N LEU A 501 -3.39 -5.60 5.32
CA LEU A 501 -4.03 -6.88 5.63
C LEU A 501 -2.99 -7.73 6.35
N VAL A 502 -3.11 -7.84 7.68
CA VAL A 502 -2.28 -8.73 8.49
C VAL A 502 -2.88 -10.12 8.50
N ASP A 503 -2.03 -11.11 8.22
CA ASP A 503 -2.27 -12.54 8.41
C ASP A 503 -1.19 -13.11 9.35
N LEU A 504 -1.60 -14.06 10.18
CA LEU A 504 -0.74 -14.83 11.07
C LEU A 504 -1.10 -16.31 10.95
N GLN A 505 -0.16 -17.12 10.47
CA GLN A 505 -0.27 -18.58 10.36
C GLN A 505 0.68 -19.28 11.35
N TYR A 506 0.30 -20.49 11.75
CA TYR A 506 1.08 -21.36 12.61
C TYR A 506 1.58 -22.58 11.84
N ARG A 507 2.68 -23.15 12.31
CA ARG A 507 3.23 -24.40 11.81
C ARG A 507 3.81 -25.24 12.93
N ASP A 508 3.44 -26.50 12.89
CA ASP A 508 3.91 -27.61 13.73
C ASP A 508 4.43 -28.69 12.76
N GLY A 509 5.71 -29.04 12.83
CA GLY A 509 6.38 -29.89 11.85
C GLY A 509 6.23 -29.42 10.38
N SER A 510 5.40 -30.10 9.60
CA SER A 510 5.03 -29.74 8.22
C SER A 510 3.63 -29.13 8.08
N ILE A 511 2.84 -29.09 9.15
CA ILE A 511 1.40 -28.81 9.15
C ILE A 511 1.14 -27.31 9.35
N VAL A 512 0.67 -26.63 8.31
CA VAL A 512 0.16 -25.26 8.41
C VAL A 512 -1.24 -25.28 9.06
N ASN A 513 -1.44 -24.43 10.07
CA ASN A 513 -2.67 -24.37 10.84
C ASN A 513 -2.96 -22.97 11.40
N GLN A 514 -4.13 -22.80 12.02
CA GLN A 514 -4.51 -21.60 12.76
C GLN A 514 -5.38 -21.96 13.98
N ARG A 515 -4.98 -23.00 14.74
CA ARG A 515 -5.66 -23.40 15.98
C ARG A 515 -5.51 -22.31 17.05
N TYR A 516 -6.56 -22.01 17.80
CA TYR A 516 -6.49 -21.12 18.97
C TYR A 516 -5.96 -19.71 18.65
N TYR A 517 -6.37 -19.19 17.48
CA TYR A 517 -6.09 -17.84 17.06
C TYR A 517 -6.59 -16.80 18.07
N GLY A 518 -5.77 -15.81 18.40
CA GLY A 518 -6.06 -14.85 19.49
C GLY A 518 -5.54 -15.32 20.86
N GLY A 519 -5.18 -16.60 20.99
CA GLY A 519 -4.88 -17.27 22.25
C GLY A 519 -6.16 -17.74 22.95
N MET A 520 -6.20 -19.02 23.27
CA MET A 520 -7.26 -19.66 24.06
C MET A 520 -6.66 -20.16 25.37
N ASP A 521 -7.42 -20.07 26.44
CA ASP A 521 -7.07 -20.60 27.75
C ASP A 521 -8.05 -21.76 28.04
N VAL A 522 -7.56 -22.93 28.44
CA VAL A 522 -8.33 -24.18 28.63
C VAL A 522 -8.91 -24.25 30.04
N GLY A 523 -10.11 -24.82 30.18
CA GLY A 523 -10.79 -24.99 31.47
C GLY A 523 -10.17 -26.05 32.39
N ALA A 524 -10.96 -26.47 33.39
CA ALA A 524 -10.59 -27.55 34.29
C ALA A 524 -10.68 -28.93 33.59
N HIS A 525 -11.41 -29.02 32.48
CA HIS A 525 -11.52 -30.22 31.66
C HIS A 525 -10.59 -30.19 30.44
N GLY A 526 -9.32 -30.50 30.70
CA GLY A 526 -8.23 -30.57 29.72
C GLY A 526 -8.56 -31.38 28.46
N LEU A 527 -7.96 -30.99 27.34
CA LEU A 527 -8.23 -31.63 26.04
C LEU A 527 -7.34 -32.88 25.87
N PRO A 528 -7.72 -33.85 25.03
CA PRO A 528 -6.82 -34.94 24.66
C PRO A 528 -5.50 -34.41 24.07
N GLY A 529 -4.41 -34.53 24.83
CA GLY A 529 -3.09 -34.00 24.47
C GLY A 529 -2.85 -32.52 24.82
N VAL A 530 -3.65 -31.92 25.70
CA VAL A 530 -3.43 -30.56 26.26
C VAL A 530 -3.81 -30.58 27.74
N GLY A 531 -2.92 -30.11 28.62
CA GLY A 531 -3.16 -30.11 30.07
C GLY A 531 -4.40 -29.32 30.48
N GLU A 532 -4.96 -29.66 31.65
CA GLU A 532 -5.90 -28.79 32.36
C GLU A 532 -5.27 -27.41 32.56
N ASN A 533 -6.05 -26.33 32.41
CA ASN A 533 -5.58 -24.95 32.60
C ASN A 533 -4.47 -24.48 31.62
N ALA A 534 -4.20 -25.24 30.56
CA ALA A 534 -3.20 -24.90 29.56
C ALA A 534 -3.63 -23.71 28.69
N ARG A 535 -2.69 -22.81 28.41
CA ARG A 535 -2.92 -21.61 27.61
C ARG A 535 -2.24 -21.82 26.26
N VAL A 536 -3.06 -21.88 25.21
CA VAL A 536 -2.68 -22.39 23.88
C VAL A 536 -2.89 -21.35 22.78
N GLY A 537 -2.31 -21.61 21.60
CA GLY A 537 -2.32 -20.69 20.46
C GLY A 537 -1.38 -19.50 20.58
N ALA A 538 -1.59 -18.55 19.68
CA ALA A 538 -0.81 -17.34 19.56
C ALA A 538 -1.66 -16.16 19.06
N TYR A 539 -1.15 -14.94 19.22
CA TYR A 539 -1.77 -13.73 18.69
C TYR A 539 -0.72 -12.70 18.29
N TRP A 540 -1.14 -11.68 17.55
CA TRP A 540 -0.31 -10.51 17.27
C TRP A 540 -0.86 -9.25 17.94
N ARG A 541 0.04 -8.33 18.25
CA ARG A 541 -0.19 -7.03 18.91
C ARG A 541 0.87 -6.02 18.50
N SER A 542 0.70 -4.78 18.95
CA SER A 542 1.66 -3.70 18.78
C SER A 542 2.03 -3.48 17.31
N LEU A 543 1.03 -3.58 16.41
CA LEU A 543 1.23 -3.28 14.99
C LEU A 543 1.43 -1.76 14.81
N THR A 544 2.53 -1.43 14.16
CA THR A 544 2.98 -0.08 13.78
C THR A 544 3.29 -0.04 12.28
N ASN A 545 3.73 1.10 11.74
CA ASN A 545 4.14 1.19 10.33
C ASN A 545 5.50 0.52 10.04
N THR A 546 6.24 0.11 11.08
CA THR A 546 7.57 -0.51 10.98
C THR A 546 7.66 -1.90 11.58
N SER A 547 6.82 -2.25 12.56
CA SER A 547 6.92 -3.50 13.31
C SER A 547 5.57 -4.07 13.79
N ILE A 548 5.55 -5.38 14.06
CA ILE A 548 4.43 -6.13 14.66
C ILE A 548 4.98 -7.19 15.62
N THR A 549 4.33 -7.43 16.77
CA THR A 549 4.78 -8.41 17.76
C THR A 549 3.83 -9.60 17.84
N VAL A 550 4.34 -10.82 17.64
CA VAL A 550 3.60 -12.07 17.88
C VAL A 550 3.94 -12.62 19.26
N TYR A 551 2.98 -13.22 19.95
CA TYR A 551 3.20 -13.95 21.21
C TYR A 551 2.61 -15.36 21.12
N ARG A 552 3.43 -16.39 21.42
CA ARG A 552 2.99 -17.80 21.62
C ARG A 552 2.73 -18.03 23.09
N ARG A 553 1.60 -18.65 23.44
CA ARG A 553 1.22 -18.91 24.84
C ARG A 553 2.13 -19.99 25.48
N PRO A 554 2.19 -20.09 26.83
CA PRO A 554 3.19 -20.92 27.50
C PRO A 554 2.98 -22.43 27.36
N GLU A 555 1.75 -22.88 27.10
CA GLU A 555 1.41 -24.30 26.93
C GLU A 555 0.93 -24.64 25.50
N ASP A 556 1.14 -23.73 24.53
CA ASP A 556 0.86 -24.01 23.12
C ASP A 556 1.93 -24.90 22.48
N ASP A 557 1.56 -26.02 21.87
CA ASP A 557 2.45 -26.83 21.02
C ASP A 557 2.19 -26.71 19.51
N TYR A 558 1.15 -25.97 19.09
CA TYR A 558 0.68 -25.96 17.69
C TYR A 558 1.28 -24.84 16.82
N ALA A 559 2.00 -23.89 17.43
CA ALA A 559 2.67 -22.77 16.78
C ALA A 559 4.20 -22.74 17.04
N GLN A 560 4.86 -23.91 17.04
CA GLN A 560 6.33 -24.05 17.07
C GLN A 560 7.06 -23.06 16.14
N GLN A 561 6.48 -22.86 14.94
CA GLN A 561 6.83 -21.78 14.04
C GLN A 561 5.59 -20.90 13.79
N VAL A 562 5.82 -19.59 13.76
CA VAL A 562 4.83 -18.59 13.32
C VAL A 562 5.28 -17.96 12.01
N ARG A 563 4.31 -17.45 11.25
CA ARG A 563 4.58 -16.64 10.06
C ARG A 563 3.59 -15.50 9.97
N VAL A 564 4.11 -14.28 9.90
CA VAL A 564 3.35 -13.06 9.67
C VAL A 564 3.48 -12.69 8.19
N ARG A 565 2.34 -12.38 7.57
CA ARG A 565 2.28 -11.79 6.23
C ARG A 565 1.51 -10.48 6.29
N ILE A 566 2.00 -9.47 5.55
CA ILE A 566 1.33 -8.18 5.43
C ILE A 566 1.27 -7.80 3.95
N TRP A 567 0.06 -7.58 3.45
CA TRP A 567 -0.18 -6.93 2.16
C TRP A 567 -0.64 -5.49 2.38
N ARG A 568 -0.20 -4.56 1.54
CA ARG A 568 -0.82 -3.23 1.41
C ARG A 568 -1.99 -3.35 0.43
N MET A 569 -3.18 -3.23 0.99
CA MET A 569 -4.45 -3.36 0.29
C MET A 569 -4.77 -2.10 -0.50
N ALA A 570 -5.69 -2.19 -1.44
CA ALA A 570 -6.49 -1.02 -1.80
C ALA A 570 -7.51 -0.70 -0.69
N PRO A 571 -8.12 0.51 -0.69
CA PRO A 571 -9.06 0.93 0.33
C PRO A 571 -10.23 -0.05 0.40
N ALA A 572 -10.70 -0.29 1.62
CA ALA A 572 -11.90 -1.09 1.83
C ALA A 572 -13.13 -0.34 1.31
N ASN A 573 -14.04 -1.04 0.63
CA ASN A 573 -15.31 -0.47 0.16
C ASN A 573 -16.14 0.10 1.33
N TYR A 574 -15.93 -0.41 2.53
CA TYR A 574 -16.30 0.23 3.79
C TYR A 574 -15.18 0.13 4.83
N ASP A 575 -14.91 1.24 5.51
CA ASP A 575 -14.12 1.30 6.73
C ASP A 575 -14.89 2.07 7.81
N SER A 576 -14.96 1.53 9.02
CA SER A 576 -15.63 2.18 10.15
C SER A 576 -14.84 3.32 10.80
N GLY A 577 -13.55 3.44 10.50
CA GLY A 577 -12.59 4.13 11.36
C GLY A 577 -12.46 3.45 12.72
N TRP A 578 -11.77 4.08 13.67
CA TRP A 578 -11.72 3.60 15.06
C TRP A 578 -13.01 3.94 15.80
N VAL A 579 -13.75 2.91 16.17
CA VAL A 579 -15.03 3.03 16.88
C VAL A 579 -14.87 2.54 18.30
N SER A 580 -15.02 3.43 19.28
CA SER A 580 -15.04 3.07 20.71
C SER A 580 -16.14 2.05 21.00
N LEU A 581 -15.82 1.02 21.80
CA LEU A 581 -16.70 -0.09 22.11
C LEU A 581 -16.58 -0.40 23.61
N ASN A 582 -17.63 -0.12 24.38
CA ASN A 582 -17.60 -0.32 25.84
C ASN A 582 -17.62 -1.83 26.18
N PRO A 583 -17.14 -2.24 27.36
CA PRO A 583 -17.27 -3.63 27.79
C PRO A 583 -18.75 -4.06 27.82
N ASN A 584 -19.02 -5.32 27.47
CA ASN A 584 -20.36 -5.90 27.25
C ASN A 584 -21.19 -5.25 26.11
N GLN A 585 -20.65 -4.29 25.37
CA GLN A 585 -21.42 -3.58 24.34
C GLN A 585 -21.51 -4.38 23.03
N ALA A 586 -22.74 -4.54 22.53
CA ALA A 586 -23.00 -4.80 21.12
C ALA A 586 -23.19 -3.46 20.38
N LYS A 587 -22.57 -3.29 19.21
CA LYS A 587 -22.67 -2.06 18.41
C LYS A 587 -22.83 -2.41 16.93
N VAL A 588 -23.77 -1.74 16.25
CA VAL A 588 -24.07 -1.98 14.84
C VAL A 588 -23.33 -0.95 13.99
N LEU A 589 -22.62 -1.43 12.97
CA LEU A 589 -21.90 -0.62 11.99
C LEU A 589 -22.58 -0.80 10.63
N TYR A 590 -23.11 0.30 10.08
CA TYR A 590 -23.79 0.29 8.78
C TYR A 590 -22.78 0.56 7.67
N HIS A 591 -22.56 -0.42 6.81
CA HIS A 591 -21.66 -0.34 5.66
C HIS A 591 -22.36 -0.02 4.34
N ARG A 592 -23.67 -0.28 4.24
CA ARG A 592 -24.54 0.09 3.10
C ARG A 592 -24.05 -0.39 1.72
N LEU A 593 -23.18 -1.41 1.66
CA LEU A 593 -22.65 -1.95 0.41
C LEU A 593 -23.75 -2.63 -0.42
N ASN A 594 -24.80 -3.14 0.23
CA ASN A 594 -25.93 -3.89 -0.32
C ASN A 594 -25.57 -5.26 -0.95
N SER A 595 -24.28 -5.58 -1.00
CA SER A 595 -23.74 -6.84 -1.52
C SER A 595 -23.88 -7.99 -0.52
N HIS A 596 -24.14 -9.20 -1.04
CA HIS A 596 -24.37 -10.39 -0.21
C HIS A 596 -23.14 -10.74 0.67
N PRO A 597 -23.30 -11.13 1.95
CA PRO A 597 -22.18 -11.45 2.85
C PRO A 597 -21.15 -12.46 2.32
N ASP A 598 -21.60 -13.39 1.47
CA ASP A 598 -20.73 -14.39 0.83
C ASP A 598 -19.80 -13.78 -0.25
N HIS A 599 -19.94 -12.49 -0.55
CA HIS A 599 -19.05 -11.71 -1.42
C HIS A 599 -18.16 -10.69 -0.67
N LEU A 600 -18.19 -10.72 0.66
CA LEU A 600 -17.47 -9.75 1.51
C LEU A 600 -16.26 -10.40 2.19
N LEU A 601 -15.07 -9.87 1.95
CA LEU A 601 -13.91 -10.09 2.82
C LEU A 601 -13.98 -9.05 3.94
N LEU A 602 -13.98 -9.50 5.20
CA LEU A 602 -14.08 -8.62 6.37
C LEU A 602 -12.86 -8.86 7.28
N GLN A 603 -12.20 -7.78 7.68
CA GLN A 603 -11.21 -7.79 8.76
C GLN A 603 -11.63 -6.83 9.87
N MET A 604 -11.59 -7.31 11.12
CA MET A 604 -11.77 -6.50 12.32
C MET A 604 -10.46 -6.45 13.10
N TRP A 605 -10.06 -5.25 13.52
CA TRP A 605 -8.94 -5.01 14.43
C TRP A 605 -9.41 -4.47 15.76
N GLN A 606 -8.61 -4.74 16.79
CA GLN A 606 -8.75 -4.19 18.13
C GLN A 606 -7.70 -3.09 18.31
N TYR A 607 -8.04 -2.06 19.07
CA TYR A 607 -7.09 -1.13 19.64
C TYR A 607 -7.12 -1.26 21.16
N ASP A 608 -5.94 -1.14 21.78
CA ASP A 608 -5.77 -1.06 23.22
C ASP A 608 -4.95 0.18 23.57
N THR A 609 -5.63 1.21 24.09
CA THR A 609 -5.00 2.43 24.63
C THR A 609 -4.09 2.19 25.85
N ALA A 610 -4.20 1.06 26.54
CA ALA A 610 -3.39 0.76 27.73
C ALA A 610 -2.04 0.08 27.41
N GLY A 611 -1.78 -0.29 26.15
CA GLY A 611 -0.42 -0.58 25.68
C GLY A 611 -0.25 -1.62 24.56
N ASN A 612 -1.24 -2.47 24.27
CA ASN A 612 -1.13 -3.44 23.18
C ASN A 612 -1.36 -2.83 21.79
N GLY A 613 -1.86 -1.58 21.69
CA GLY A 613 -2.05 -0.85 20.44
C GLY A 613 -2.96 -1.60 19.47
N ILE A 614 -2.67 -1.53 18.16
CA ILE A 614 -3.39 -2.33 17.16
C ILE A 614 -3.05 -3.80 17.35
N ASN A 615 -4.06 -4.62 17.63
CA ASN A 615 -3.89 -6.02 18.02
C ASN A 615 -5.06 -6.94 17.60
N GLN A 616 -4.85 -8.25 17.78
CA GLN A 616 -5.88 -9.30 17.72
C GLN A 616 -5.78 -10.26 18.92
N ARG A 617 -5.56 -9.74 20.13
CA ARG A 617 -5.50 -10.52 21.38
C ARG A 617 -6.92 -10.96 21.78
N HIS A 618 -7.10 -12.25 22.06
CA HIS A 618 -8.42 -12.85 22.31
C HIS A 618 -9.45 -12.54 21.21
N PHE A 619 -9.02 -12.41 19.95
CA PHE A 619 -9.93 -12.25 18.82
C PHE A 619 -10.88 -13.46 18.72
N GLY A 620 -12.18 -13.22 18.56
CA GLY A 620 -13.21 -14.26 18.71
C GLY A 620 -13.84 -14.30 20.12
N GLY A 621 -13.09 -13.84 21.12
CA GLY A 621 -13.44 -13.76 22.53
C GLY A 621 -13.12 -15.03 23.31
N ALA A 622 -12.56 -14.86 24.51
CA ALA A 622 -12.16 -15.93 25.43
C ALA A 622 -12.83 -15.78 26.81
N ASP A 623 -12.54 -16.74 27.69
CA ASP A 623 -12.90 -16.87 29.10
C ASP A 623 -11.71 -17.61 29.76
N PHE A 624 -11.35 -17.28 30.99
CA PHE A 624 -10.10 -17.76 31.62
C PHE A 624 -10.26 -18.91 32.61
N GLY A 625 -11.48 -19.16 33.09
CA GLY A 625 -11.75 -20.17 34.11
C GLY A 625 -10.86 -20.15 35.35
N THR A 626 -10.75 -21.29 36.05
CA THR A 626 -10.27 -21.37 37.44
C THR A 626 -8.81 -20.95 37.67
N HIS A 627 -7.99 -20.86 36.61
CA HIS A 627 -6.57 -20.55 36.70
C HIS A 627 -6.18 -19.38 35.76
N PRO A 628 -6.69 -18.17 36.02
CA PRO A 628 -6.43 -17.00 35.19
C PRO A 628 -4.93 -16.67 35.13
N PRO A 629 -4.42 -16.16 33.99
CA PRO A 629 -3.08 -15.58 33.95
C PRO A 629 -2.99 -14.36 34.88
N SER A 630 -1.78 -14.01 35.34
CA SER A 630 -1.58 -12.84 36.19
C SER A 630 -2.14 -11.57 35.55
N GLY A 631 -2.97 -10.85 36.30
CA GLY A 631 -3.74 -9.69 35.82
C GLY A 631 -5.20 -9.97 35.47
N TYR A 632 -5.69 -11.20 35.62
CA TYR A 632 -7.09 -11.60 35.38
C TYR A 632 -7.74 -12.30 36.57
N GLN A 633 -9.08 -12.33 36.58
CA GLN A 633 -9.93 -13.10 37.49
C GLN A 633 -10.49 -14.37 36.82
N ALA A 634 -10.93 -15.32 37.64
CA ALA A 634 -11.38 -16.64 37.18
C ALA A 634 -12.72 -16.65 36.41
N ASN A 635 -13.36 -15.48 36.31
CA ASN A 635 -14.61 -15.22 35.62
C ASN A 635 -14.45 -14.13 34.54
N ASP A 636 -13.22 -13.72 34.22
CA ASP A 636 -12.95 -12.71 33.20
C ASP A 636 -13.20 -13.27 31.80
N ARG A 637 -14.13 -12.63 31.07
CA ARG A 637 -14.42 -12.94 29.68
C ARG A 637 -13.91 -11.76 28.85
N VAL A 638 -12.98 -12.04 27.95
CA VAL A 638 -12.16 -11.00 27.30
C VAL A 638 -12.18 -11.07 25.77
N GLY A 639 -11.60 -10.06 25.13
CA GLY A 639 -11.54 -9.92 23.68
C GLY A 639 -12.84 -9.39 23.06
N SER A 640 -12.87 -9.42 21.73
CA SER A 640 -13.99 -8.96 20.93
C SER A 640 -14.11 -9.75 19.63
N TYR A 641 -15.30 -9.70 19.03
CA TYR A 641 -15.64 -10.41 17.80
C TYR A 641 -16.76 -9.72 17.04
N TRP A 642 -17.00 -10.13 15.80
CA TRP A 642 -18.13 -9.67 14.99
C TRP A 642 -19.14 -10.80 14.73
N ARG A 643 -20.41 -10.40 14.63
CA ARG A 643 -21.60 -11.25 14.47
C ARG A 643 -22.64 -10.57 13.61
N SER A 644 -23.48 -11.35 12.92
CA SER A 644 -24.52 -10.83 12.01
C SER A 644 -23.95 -9.79 11.02
N LEU A 645 -23.05 -10.24 10.14
CA LEU A 645 -22.78 -9.56 8.88
C LEU A 645 -23.94 -9.83 7.91
N THR A 646 -24.52 -8.74 7.39
CA THR A 646 -25.62 -8.71 6.42
C THR A 646 -25.20 -7.91 5.18
N THR A 647 -26.14 -7.64 4.27
CA THR A 647 -25.93 -6.78 3.09
C THR A 647 -25.66 -5.31 3.41
N ASP A 648 -26.15 -4.81 4.54
CA ASP A 648 -26.15 -3.38 4.91
C ASP A 648 -25.32 -3.05 6.16
N LYS A 649 -25.05 -4.01 7.03
CA LYS A 649 -24.42 -3.79 8.35
C LYS A 649 -23.67 -5.01 8.88
N VAL A 650 -22.91 -4.78 9.96
CA VAL A 650 -22.28 -5.80 10.79
C VAL A 650 -22.42 -5.41 12.27
N THR A 651 -22.59 -6.39 13.16
CA THR A 651 -22.58 -6.14 14.61
C THR A 651 -21.23 -6.55 15.22
N ILE A 652 -20.58 -5.62 15.90
CA ILE A 652 -19.38 -5.86 16.72
C ILE A 652 -19.77 -6.05 18.19
N TYR A 653 -18.99 -6.82 18.94
CA TYR A 653 -19.21 -7.07 20.37
C TYR A 653 -17.90 -7.19 21.14
N ARG A 654 -17.80 -6.48 22.28
CA ARG A 654 -16.72 -6.59 23.28
C ARG A 654 -17.25 -7.28 24.53
N ARG A 655 -16.44 -8.15 25.14
CA ARG A 655 -16.83 -8.87 26.36
C ARG A 655 -16.86 -7.97 27.61
N PRO A 656 -17.51 -8.37 28.72
CA PRO A 656 -17.70 -7.50 29.87
C PRO A 656 -16.42 -7.21 30.66
N GLU A 657 -15.44 -8.12 30.64
CA GLU A 657 -14.17 -7.98 31.35
C GLU A 657 -12.97 -7.71 30.41
N ASP A 658 -13.22 -7.46 29.11
CA ASP A 658 -12.16 -7.22 28.14
C ASP A 658 -11.40 -5.90 28.38
N GLY A 659 -10.08 -5.97 28.51
CA GLY A 659 -9.18 -4.81 28.54
C GLY A 659 -8.60 -4.35 27.21
N PHE A 660 -8.67 -5.14 26.12
CA PHE A 660 -7.75 -5.03 24.97
C PHE A 660 -8.37 -4.58 23.65
N ALA A 661 -9.66 -4.25 23.65
CA ALA A 661 -10.41 -3.72 22.51
C ALA A 661 -11.23 -2.48 22.89
N ASP A 662 -10.60 -1.44 23.49
CA ASP A 662 -11.29 -0.17 23.82
C ASP A 662 -11.91 0.50 22.58
N ARG A 663 -11.26 0.27 21.43
CA ARG A 663 -11.80 0.59 20.10
C ARG A 663 -11.68 -0.64 19.21
N VAL A 664 -12.54 -0.71 18.21
CA VAL A 664 -12.39 -1.63 17.08
C VAL A 664 -12.49 -0.87 15.76
N ARG A 665 -11.88 -1.41 14.72
CA ARG A 665 -12.01 -0.93 13.34
C ARG A 665 -12.38 -2.10 12.45
N VAL A 666 -13.43 -1.95 11.66
CA VAL A 666 -13.92 -2.95 10.71
C VAL A 666 -13.72 -2.42 9.30
N ARG A 667 -13.02 -3.21 8.48
CA ARG A 667 -12.83 -3.00 7.05
C ARG A 667 -13.49 -4.12 6.28
N ILE A 668 -14.24 -3.76 5.24
CA ILE A 668 -14.96 -4.67 4.36
C ILE A 668 -14.60 -4.36 2.91
N TRP A 669 -14.08 -5.36 2.21
CA TRP A 669 -13.90 -5.35 0.76
C TRP A 669 -14.99 -6.19 0.10
N ASP A 670 -15.63 -5.63 -0.91
CA ASP A 670 -16.71 -6.25 -1.69
C ASP A 670 -16.19 -6.71 -3.04
N TYR A 671 -15.96 -8.02 -3.18
CA TYR A 671 -15.47 -8.62 -4.41
C TYR A 671 -16.60 -9.05 -5.37
N SER A 672 -17.87 -8.70 -5.08
CA SER A 672 -18.96 -8.86 -6.05
C SER A 672 -18.86 -7.85 -7.19
N GLN A 673 -18.22 -6.70 -6.96
CA GLN A 673 -18.08 -5.63 -7.93
C GLN A 673 -17.02 -5.95 -8.98
N ARG A 674 -17.38 -6.87 -9.88
CA ARG A 674 -16.87 -6.84 -11.25
C ARG A 674 -17.05 -5.40 -11.76
N GLN A 675 -15.96 -4.73 -12.15
CA GLN A 675 -16.07 -3.42 -12.78
C GLN A 675 -16.99 -3.55 -13.99
N TYR A 676 -18.17 -2.94 -13.90
CA TYR A 676 -19.21 -3.07 -14.90
C TYR A 676 -18.86 -2.19 -16.10
N LEU A 677 -17.93 -2.68 -16.93
CA LEU A 677 -17.76 -2.17 -18.29
C LEU A 677 -19.12 -2.25 -18.96
N PRO A 678 -19.72 -1.11 -19.38
CA PRO A 678 -21.01 -1.15 -20.05
C PRO A 678 -20.81 -1.83 -21.40
N MET A 679 -21.23 -3.10 -21.50
CA MET A 679 -21.26 -3.84 -22.75
C MET A 679 -22.30 -3.21 -23.67
N MET A 680 -21.86 -2.18 -24.40
CA MET A 680 -22.56 -1.65 -25.56
C MET A 680 -22.86 -2.84 -26.49
N ARG A 681 -24.14 -3.08 -26.78
CA ARG A 681 -24.49 -3.94 -27.91
C ARG A 681 -23.91 -3.32 -29.19
N LYS A 682 -23.47 -4.18 -30.10
CA LYS A 682 -23.13 -3.79 -31.48
C LYS A 682 -24.38 -3.26 -32.19
#